data_AF-A0A0D3BHH3-F1
#
_entry.id   AF-A0A0D3BHH3-F1
#
_cell.length_a   1.000
_cell.length_b   1.000
_cell.length_c   1.000
_cell.angle_alpha   90.00
_cell.angle_beta   90.00
_cell.angle_gamma   90.00
#
_symmetry.space_group_name_H-M   'P 1'
#
loop_
_entity.id
_entity.type
_entity.pdbx_description
1 polymer ?
#
loop_
_entity_poly.entity_id
_entity_poly.type
_entity_poly.pdbx_seq_one_letter_code
_entity_poly.pdbx_strand_id
1 'polypeptide(L)'
;MDEELLELQRQFEFAQQVKSSVRLSDRNVVELVQKLQELRVIDFDLLHTVTGKEYITQEQLKNEIATEICKLGRVSVIDLADTIGVDLYHVEKQAQDVVLNDPGLMLVQGEIISQSYWDSIAEEINERLQECSQISVAELAGQLQVGSELVQSVLEPRLGTLVKARLEGGQLYTPAYVARVTAMVRGASRGIFVPSNLSALWAPLQQLVQEMNGSSGVAVENAFFQSIFNRLLKEEEMLGSLRAGTHWTPSVFAVAQKECVDSFFSQNSYIPYETMQKLGISQAVQFLQSRYPDGKPLSAVFIHSSMIEMLDSTTEDAIEQNSWIDSLSVLPASFTSQDANKILLLCPSVQSALKAEKALILAESYVISSGFIKGVYDQIEKEAEAFSIQASTASLIDHPSKSSESQESIPANTDKGSKKKKGKSASMKTATVETVPDDEEEARPKSKRNQKKGRDSSSSQKLDAKAGGKKESVKAQEGNNFIPPDGWVMKKIVDSMPEFEDEGMENPDSILKHLADLMRPMLINSLKERRKKIFTENADRMKRLMDDLQKKLDESFLNMQLYEKALELFEDDQSTSAVLHRHLLRTTAATIADTLLHDLDIHNKLKNGIEVGDSKAQDPVLLESSERMALAKNLNGSLSRKALALVEALEGKRVDAFMTTFRDLAEESGLVLKKLDKKLERTLLHAYRKDLISQVSTESDPVALLAKVVSLLYIKAHNKALQAPGRAIAAAISHLKDKLDESAYKTLTDYQTATVTLLALMSASTGEEHDCSADRILSKRELLESQMPVLRSLVLGDSQPQQS
;
A
#
# COMPACT_ATOMS: atom_id res chain seq x y z
N MET A 1 29.41 10.24 -118.68
CA MET A 1 28.47 11.28 -119.15
C MET A 1 29.15 11.88 -120.35
N ASP A 2 28.70 11.42 -121.50
CA ASP A 2 29.62 11.11 -122.59
C ASP A 2 29.46 12.17 -123.68
N GLU A 3 30.51 12.48 -124.44
CA GLU A 3 30.42 13.49 -125.51
C GLU A 3 29.33 13.12 -126.53
N GLU A 4 29.12 11.83 -126.77
CA GLU A 4 28.00 11.32 -127.58
C GLU A 4 26.62 11.70 -127.01
N LEU A 5 26.47 11.80 -125.69
CA LEU A 5 25.22 12.15 -125.01
C LEU A 5 24.96 13.67 -125.09
N LEU A 6 26.02 14.49 -125.00
CA LEU A 6 25.95 15.93 -125.28
C LEU A 6 25.68 16.25 -126.75
N GLU A 7 26.32 15.52 -127.68
CA GLU A 7 26.07 15.67 -129.11
C GLU A 7 24.65 15.20 -129.46
N LEU A 8 24.14 14.13 -128.82
CA LEU A 8 22.73 13.70 -128.91
C LEU A 8 21.77 14.75 -128.35
N GLN A 9 22.03 15.34 -127.18
CA GLN A 9 21.20 16.43 -126.63
C GLN A 9 21.13 17.61 -127.60
N ARG A 10 22.27 18.03 -128.15
CA ARG A 10 22.35 19.13 -129.13
C ARG A 10 21.64 18.80 -130.45
N GLN A 11 21.74 17.56 -130.94
CA GLN A 11 20.97 17.10 -132.10
C GLN A 11 19.46 17.05 -131.81
N PHE A 12 19.07 16.71 -130.57
CA PHE A 12 17.68 16.68 -130.14
C PHE A 12 17.09 18.09 -129.97
N GLU A 13 17.83 19.03 -129.38
CA GLU A 13 17.47 20.45 -129.37
C GLU A 13 17.28 20.99 -130.80
N PHE A 14 18.22 20.69 -131.70
CA PHE A 14 18.12 21.10 -133.10
C PHE A 14 16.87 20.50 -133.77
N ALA A 15 16.58 19.23 -133.54
CA ALA A 15 15.38 18.57 -134.04
C ALA A 15 14.07 19.16 -133.46
N GLN A 16 14.06 19.57 -132.18
CA GLN A 16 12.92 20.26 -131.56
C GLN A 16 12.75 21.69 -132.07
N GLN A 17 13.83 22.40 -132.40
CA GLN A 17 13.79 23.75 -132.97
C GLN A 17 13.33 23.76 -134.44
N VAL A 18 13.45 22.65 -135.16
CA VAL A 18 12.83 22.48 -136.48
C VAL A 18 11.30 22.44 -136.33
N LYS A 19 10.65 23.57 -136.63
CA LYS A 19 9.18 23.69 -136.67
C LYS A 19 8.60 22.69 -137.68
N SER A 20 8.03 21.61 -137.17
CA SER A 20 7.25 20.67 -137.96
C SER A 20 6.07 21.40 -138.62
N SER A 21 5.87 21.16 -139.93
CA SER A 21 4.75 21.71 -140.69
C SER A 21 3.40 21.06 -140.33
N VAL A 22 3.45 19.95 -139.59
CA VAL A 22 2.30 19.25 -139.02
C VAL A 22 2.40 19.32 -137.50
N ARG A 23 1.62 20.22 -136.89
CA ARG A 23 1.27 20.10 -135.47
C ARG A 23 0.14 19.09 -135.35
N LEU A 24 0.36 18.03 -134.57
CA LEU A 24 -0.73 17.21 -134.06
C LEU A 24 -1.61 18.09 -133.17
N SER A 25 -2.93 17.88 -133.21
CA SER A 25 -3.83 18.42 -132.19
C SER A 25 -3.62 17.68 -130.88
N ASP A 26 -3.91 18.33 -129.75
CA ASP A 26 -3.76 17.76 -128.41
C ASP A 26 -4.47 16.39 -128.29
N ARG A 27 -5.68 16.29 -128.89
CA ARG A 27 -6.41 15.02 -129.04
C ARG A 27 -5.63 13.94 -129.80
N ASN A 28 -5.00 14.28 -130.92
CA ASN A 28 -4.21 13.31 -131.69
C ASN A 28 -2.92 12.93 -130.95
N VAL A 29 -2.38 13.79 -130.08
CA VAL A 29 -1.25 13.45 -129.19
C VAL A 29 -1.72 12.46 -128.11
N VAL A 30 -2.87 12.70 -127.47
CA VAL A 30 -3.49 11.78 -126.50
C VAL A 30 -3.76 10.41 -127.12
N GLU A 31 -4.42 10.37 -128.29
CA GLU A 31 -4.71 9.11 -129.01
C GLU A 31 -3.41 8.37 -129.44
N LEU A 32 -2.33 9.10 -129.75
CA LEU A 32 -1.02 8.53 -130.07
C LEU A 32 -0.31 7.95 -128.83
N VAL A 33 -0.30 8.67 -127.70
CA VAL A 33 0.27 8.20 -126.42
C VAL A 33 -0.46 6.95 -125.95
N GLN A 34 -1.79 6.93 -126.02
CA GLN A 34 -2.59 5.74 -125.71
C GLN A 34 -2.23 4.56 -126.62
N LYS A 35 -2.00 4.79 -127.92
CA LYS A 35 -1.53 3.74 -128.84
C LYS A 35 -0.11 3.25 -128.54
N LEU A 36 0.79 4.11 -128.07
CA LEU A 36 2.15 3.71 -127.67
C LEU A 36 2.15 2.84 -126.41
N GLN A 37 1.21 3.08 -125.48
CA GLN A 37 0.97 2.20 -124.33
C GLN A 37 0.33 0.85 -124.74
N GLU A 38 -0.71 0.86 -125.60
CA GLU A 38 -1.31 -0.38 -126.11
C GLU A 38 -0.29 -1.30 -126.82
N LEU A 39 0.65 -0.70 -127.57
CA LEU A 39 1.72 -1.41 -128.26
C LEU A 39 2.92 -1.78 -127.37
N ARG A 40 2.90 -1.41 -126.07
CA ARG A 40 4.00 -1.57 -125.11
C ARG A 40 5.33 -0.96 -125.60
N VAL A 41 5.25 0.16 -126.31
CA VAL A 41 6.40 1.02 -126.63
C VAL A 41 6.68 1.99 -125.49
N ILE A 42 5.62 2.37 -124.76
CA ILE A 42 5.69 2.87 -123.39
C ILE A 42 5.25 1.70 -122.50
N ASP A 43 6.17 1.18 -121.69
CA ASP A 43 5.97 0.02 -120.81
C ASP A 43 5.83 0.38 -119.32
N PHE A 44 5.94 1.67 -118.99
CA PHE A 44 5.77 2.25 -117.66
C PHE A 44 4.44 3.01 -117.51
N ASP A 45 3.99 3.14 -116.25
CA ASP A 45 2.79 3.91 -115.89
C ASP A 45 3.00 5.41 -116.17
N LEU A 46 2.04 6.00 -116.90
CA LEU A 46 2.01 7.43 -117.23
C LEU A 46 0.74 8.05 -116.67
N LEU A 47 0.90 9.03 -115.79
CA LEU A 47 -0.19 9.80 -115.18
C LEU A 47 -0.50 11.03 -116.02
N HIS A 48 -1.69 11.62 -115.83
CA HIS A 48 -2.01 12.95 -116.36
C HIS A 48 -2.15 13.99 -115.24
N THR A 49 -1.95 15.27 -115.57
CA THR A 49 -2.40 16.36 -114.69
C THR A 49 -3.94 16.45 -114.70
N VAL A 50 -4.52 17.02 -113.64
CA VAL A 50 -5.98 17.25 -113.48
C VAL A 50 -6.54 18.12 -114.62
N THR A 51 -5.68 18.91 -115.28
CA THR A 51 -6.06 19.70 -116.47
C THR A 51 -6.13 18.89 -117.78
N GLY A 52 -5.61 17.66 -117.79
CA GLY A 52 -5.55 16.77 -118.95
C GLY A 52 -4.56 17.19 -120.06
N LYS A 53 -3.69 18.18 -119.81
CA LYS A 53 -2.79 18.77 -120.81
C LYS A 53 -1.38 18.17 -120.81
N GLU A 54 -0.95 17.64 -119.68
CA GLU A 54 0.42 17.21 -119.42
C GLU A 54 0.43 15.79 -118.86
N TYR A 55 1.47 15.05 -119.22
CA TYR A 55 1.69 13.67 -118.81
C TYR A 55 2.95 13.58 -117.94
N ILE A 56 2.84 12.92 -116.80
CA ILE A 56 3.87 12.86 -115.75
C ILE A 56 4.16 11.38 -115.45
N THR A 57 5.44 11.00 -115.40
CA THR A 57 5.86 9.64 -115.01
C THR A 57 5.88 9.51 -113.48
N GLN A 58 5.80 8.28 -112.95
CA GLN A 58 5.92 8.07 -111.49
C GLN A 58 7.27 8.59 -110.94
N GLU A 59 8.36 8.48 -111.71
CA GLU A 59 9.66 9.06 -111.35
C GLU A 59 9.65 10.59 -111.35
N GLN A 60 9.00 11.24 -112.33
CA GLN A 60 8.90 12.70 -112.35
C GLN A 60 8.03 13.23 -111.21
N LEU A 61 6.90 12.57 -110.93
CA LEU A 61 6.07 12.86 -109.76
C LEU A 61 6.87 12.70 -108.45
N LYS A 62 7.70 11.66 -108.34
CA LYS A 62 8.60 11.45 -107.20
C LYS A 62 9.60 12.61 -107.03
N ASN A 63 10.17 13.09 -108.13
CA ASN A 63 11.11 14.22 -108.15
C ASN A 63 10.43 15.55 -107.77
N GLU A 64 9.22 15.80 -108.28
CA GLU A 64 8.43 17.01 -107.98
C GLU A 64 7.98 17.04 -106.52
N ILE A 65 7.48 15.91 -106.00
CA ILE A 65 7.16 15.72 -104.57
C ILE A 65 8.38 16.02 -103.70
N ALA A 66 9.54 15.40 -103.99
CA ALA A 66 10.77 15.66 -103.24
C ALA A 66 11.23 17.12 -103.34
N THR A 67 11.02 17.78 -104.49
CA THR A 67 11.38 19.18 -104.73
C THR A 67 10.55 20.15 -103.89
N GLU A 68 9.22 19.97 -103.82
CA GLU A 68 8.37 20.83 -102.98
C GLU A 68 8.58 20.58 -101.47
N ILE A 69 8.77 19.33 -101.05
CA ILE A 69 9.17 19.01 -99.67
C ILE A 69 10.49 19.70 -99.31
N CYS A 70 11.49 19.69 -100.22
CA CYS A 70 12.78 20.34 -99.99
C CYS A 70 12.70 21.87 -99.95
N LYS A 71 11.68 22.49 -100.56
CA LYS A 71 11.46 23.96 -100.51
C LYS A 71 10.71 24.40 -99.25
N LEU A 72 9.67 23.67 -98.86
CA LEU A 72 8.73 24.07 -97.81
C LEU A 72 9.07 23.46 -96.44
N GLY A 73 9.73 22.30 -96.41
CA GLY A 73 10.08 21.54 -95.20
C GLY A 73 8.87 20.84 -94.55
N ARG A 74 7.74 21.53 -94.44
CA ARG A 74 6.43 20.99 -94.03
C ARG A 74 5.40 21.30 -95.12
N VAL A 75 4.70 20.27 -95.61
CA VAL A 75 3.69 20.42 -96.68
C VAL A 75 2.56 19.41 -96.50
N SER A 76 1.31 19.87 -96.66
CA SER A 76 0.14 18.97 -96.72
C SER A 76 0.15 18.18 -98.03
N VAL A 77 -0.21 16.90 -98.00
CA VAL A 77 -0.34 16.08 -99.22
C VAL A 77 -1.46 16.62 -100.14
N ILE A 78 -2.42 17.37 -99.59
CA ILE A 78 -3.46 18.07 -100.36
C ILE A 78 -2.85 19.27 -101.12
N ASP A 79 -2.15 20.17 -100.41
CA ASP A 79 -1.49 21.34 -101.03
C ASP A 79 -0.45 20.92 -102.08
N LEU A 80 0.21 19.79 -101.84
CA LEU A 80 1.14 19.13 -102.76
C LEU A 80 0.46 18.67 -104.05
N ALA A 81 -0.75 18.10 -103.94
CA ALA A 81 -1.55 17.69 -105.09
C ALA A 81 -2.06 18.87 -105.92
N ASP A 82 -2.51 19.94 -105.25
CA ASP A 82 -2.90 21.20 -105.92
C ASP A 82 -1.70 21.91 -106.58
N THR A 83 -0.51 21.86 -105.96
CA THR A 83 0.71 22.50 -106.48
C THR A 83 1.30 21.76 -107.69
N ILE A 84 1.31 20.42 -107.67
CA ILE A 84 1.78 19.57 -108.79
C ILE A 84 0.68 19.43 -109.86
N GLY A 85 -0.59 19.63 -109.50
CA GLY A 85 -1.72 19.52 -110.40
C GLY A 85 -2.04 18.09 -110.82
N VAL A 86 -1.78 17.10 -109.95
CA VAL A 86 -2.06 15.66 -110.15
C VAL A 86 -3.07 15.19 -109.11
N ASP A 87 -3.91 14.21 -109.46
CA ASP A 87 -4.96 13.71 -108.56
C ASP A 87 -4.40 13.18 -107.23
N LEU A 88 -5.06 13.56 -106.14
CA LEU A 88 -4.66 13.27 -104.76
C LEU A 88 -4.36 11.79 -104.52
N TYR A 89 -5.10 10.86 -105.12
CA TYR A 89 -4.86 9.42 -104.95
C TYR A 89 -3.46 9.00 -105.44
N HIS A 90 -2.99 9.58 -106.53
CA HIS A 90 -1.66 9.30 -107.06
C HIS A 90 -0.57 10.00 -106.24
N VAL A 91 -0.85 11.22 -105.76
CA VAL A 91 0.08 12.00 -104.92
C VAL A 91 0.24 11.37 -103.54
N GLU A 92 -0.84 10.93 -102.88
CA GLU A 92 -0.80 10.18 -101.62
C GLU A 92 0.03 8.90 -101.74
N LYS A 93 -0.22 8.10 -102.79
CA LYS A 93 0.51 6.85 -103.04
C LYS A 93 2.01 7.11 -103.27
N GLN A 94 2.36 8.13 -104.06
CA GLN A 94 3.76 8.44 -104.38
C GLN A 94 4.48 9.14 -103.22
N ALA A 95 3.77 9.92 -102.40
CA ALA A 95 4.25 10.49 -101.15
C ALA A 95 4.58 9.42 -100.10
N GLN A 96 3.74 8.38 -99.97
CA GLN A 96 4.04 7.23 -99.10
C GLN A 96 5.32 6.50 -99.54
N ASP A 97 5.52 6.30 -100.84
CA ASP A 97 6.77 5.75 -101.37
C ASP A 97 7.97 6.69 -101.11
N VAL A 98 7.82 8.00 -101.27
CA VAL A 98 8.89 8.98 -100.93
C VAL A 98 9.30 8.88 -99.45
N VAL A 99 8.33 8.91 -98.52
CA VAL A 99 8.58 8.82 -97.07
C VAL A 99 9.12 7.46 -96.64
N LEU A 100 8.75 6.36 -97.32
CA LEU A 100 9.30 5.03 -97.05
C LEU A 100 10.75 4.86 -97.54
N ASN A 101 11.18 5.64 -98.53
CA ASN A 101 12.55 5.57 -99.08
C ASN A 101 13.51 6.58 -98.43
N ASP A 102 13.02 7.67 -97.82
CA ASP A 102 13.84 8.70 -97.18
C ASP A 102 13.60 8.75 -95.64
N PRO A 103 14.56 8.28 -94.81
CA PRO A 103 14.43 8.32 -93.35
C PRO A 103 14.50 9.73 -92.77
N GLY A 104 14.82 10.75 -93.58
CA GLY A 104 14.76 12.16 -93.22
C GLY A 104 13.35 12.77 -93.30
N LEU A 105 12.32 12.01 -93.70
CA LEU A 105 10.94 12.48 -93.84
C LEU A 105 9.98 11.73 -92.90
N MET A 106 8.94 12.41 -92.44
CA MET A 106 7.87 11.82 -91.62
C MET A 106 6.49 12.25 -92.12
N LEU A 107 5.55 11.31 -92.24
CA LEU A 107 4.15 11.57 -92.57
C LEU A 107 3.31 11.63 -91.29
N VAL A 108 2.72 12.79 -90.99
CA VAL A 108 1.98 13.07 -89.75
C VAL A 108 0.63 13.69 -90.10
N GLN A 109 -0.47 13.01 -89.79
CA GLN A 109 -1.85 13.49 -89.99
C GLN A 109 -2.22 13.97 -91.42
N GLY A 110 -1.44 13.60 -92.44
CA GLY A 110 -1.61 14.05 -93.83
C GLY A 110 -0.61 15.12 -94.29
N GLU A 111 0.30 15.54 -93.42
CA GLU A 111 1.44 16.41 -93.75
C GLU A 111 2.74 15.62 -93.82
N ILE A 112 3.60 15.95 -94.79
CA ILE A 112 4.99 15.47 -94.85
C ILE A 112 5.87 16.54 -94.20
N ILE A 113 6.71 16.12 -93.24
CA ILE A 113 7.59 17.01 -92.49
C ILE A 113 9.04 16.48 -92.58
N SER A 114 9.95 17.32 -93.04
CA SER A 114 11.37 16.99 -93.19
C SER A 114 12.16 17.14 -91.89
N GLN A 115 13.28 16.44 -91.81
CA GLN A 115 14.26 16.61 -90.73
C GLN A 115 14.79 18.05 -90.67
N SER A 116 15.00 18.70 -91.83
CA SER A 116 15.48 20.09 -91.91
C SER A 116 14.48 21.10 -91.33
N TYR A 117 13.17 20.90 -91.52
CA TYR A 117 12.15 21.71 -90.85
C TYR A 117 12.26 21.56 -89.33
N TRP A 118 12.39 20.32 -88.84
CA TRP A 118 12.56 20.05 -87.41
C TRP A 118 13.87 20.58 -86.83
N ASP A 119 14.93 20.69 -87.63
CA ASP A 119 16.18 21.32 -87.22
C ASP A 119 16.02 22.84 -87.06
N SER A 120 15.39 23.53 -88.03
CA SER A 120 15.07 24.96 -87.92
C SER A 120 14.09 25.28 -86.78
N ILE A 121 13.05 24.47 -86.60
CA ILE A 121 12.12 24.59 -85.47
C ILE A 121 12.84 24.34 -84.12
N ALA A 122 13.82 23.45 -84.07
CA ALA A 122 14.64 23.25 -82.87
C ALA A 122 15.55 24.46 -82.58
N GLU A 123 16.04 25.16 -83.59
CA GLU A 123 16.78 26.43 -83.42
C GLU A 123 15.86 27.54 -82.89
N GLU A 124 14.65 27.71 -83.44
CA GLU A 124 13.64 28.67 -82.94
C GLU A 124 13.24 28.38 -81.47
N ILE A 125 12.96 27.10 -81.16
CA ILE A 125 12.67 26.64 -79.80
C ILE A 125 13.84 26.94 -78.86
N ASN A 126 15.08 26.76 -79.32
CA ASN A 126 16.27 27.06 -78.54
C ASN A 126 16.40 28.57 -78.26
N GLU A 127 16.20 29.45 -79.25
CA GLU A 127 16.25 30.90 -79.05
C GLU A 127 15.19 31.36 -78.05
N ARG A 128 13.92 31.00 -78.30
CA ARG A 128 12.78 31.27 -77.39
C ARG A 128 13.05 30.75 -75.97
N LEU A 129 13.70 29.59 -75.84
CA LEU A 129 14.04 29.01 -74.53
C LEU A 129 15.16 29.79 -73.83
N GLN A 130 16.15 30.32 -74.53
CA GLN A 130 17.17 31.17 -73.90
C GLN A 130 16.55 32.49 -73.39
N GLU A 131 15.54 33.03 -74.06
CA GLU A 131 14.76 34.18 -73.58
C GLU A 131 13.89 33.84 -72.36
N CYS A 132 13.01 32.83 -72.49
CA CYS A 132 12.02 32.49 -71.46
C CYS A 132 12.59 31.69 -70.27
N SER A 133 13.84 31.20 -70.35
CA SER A 133 14.52 30.29 -69.40
C SER A 133 13.89 28.90 -69.21
N GLN A 134 12.58 28.75 -69.41
CA GLN A 134 11.80 27.51 -69.37
C GLN A 134 10.62 27.57 -70.38
N ILE A 135 10.25 26.43 -70.99
CA ILE A 135 9.10 26.30 -71.90
C ILE A 135 8.40 24.94 -71.68
N SER A 136 7.07 24.88 -71.80
CA SER A 136 6.31 23.61 -71.77
C SER A 136 6.30 22.92 -73.13
N VAL A 137 6.57 21.61 -73.18
CA VAL A 137 6.44 20.81 -74.43
C VAL A 137 4.99 20.81 -74.93
N ALA A 138 4.00 20.92 -74.05
CA ALA A 138 2.60 21.04 -74.43
C ALA A 138 2.24 22.41 -75.05
N GLU A 139 2.95 23.48 -74.68
CA GLU A 139 2.83 24.79 -75.33
C GLU A 139 3.37 24.73 -76.77
N LEU A 140 4.56 24.15 -76.94
CA LEU A 140 5.19 23.95 -78.26
C LEU A 140 4.34 23.04 -79.16
N ALA A 141 3.79 21.96 -78.61
CA ALA A 141 2.87 21.07 -79.31
C ALA A 141 1.62 21.81 -79.84
N GLY A 142 1.03 22.68 -79.02
CA GLY A 142 -0.09 23.54 -79.41
C GLY A 142 0.27 24.59 -80.47
N GLN A 143 1.45 25.20 -80.37
CA GLN A 143 1.95 26.19 -81.35
C GLN A 143 2.24 25.54 -82.71
N LEU A 144 2.84 24.34 -82.71
CA LEU A 144 3.22 23.60 -83.90
C LEU A 144 2.08 22.73 -84.48
N GLN A 145 0.93 22.67 -83.81
CA GLN A 145 -0.24 21.84 -84.17
C GLN A 145 0.09 20.35 -84.32
N VAL A 146 0.85 19.79 -83.38
CA VAL A 146 1.25 18.37 -83.35
C VAL A 146 1.10 17.79 -81.95
N GLY A 147 1.17 16.46 -81.81
CA GLY A 147 1.14 15.80 -80.50
C GLY A 147 2.42 16.01 -79.68
N SER A 148 2.29 16.22 -78.37
CA SER A 148 3.42 16.44 -77.46
C SER A 148 4.45 15.31 -77.47
N GLU A 149 4.02 14.06 -77.67
CA GLU A 149 4.89 12.89 -77.80
C GLU A 149 5.78 12.99 -79.05
N LEU A 150 5.25 13.49 -80.17
CA LEU A 150 6.04 13.73 -81.38
C LEU A 150 7.08 14.82 -81.12
N VAL A 151 6.67 15.96 -80.55
CA VAL A 151 7.59 17.06 -80.19
C VAL A 151 8.71 16.56 -79.28
N GLN A 152 8.38 15.75 -78.26
CA GLN A 152 9.39 15.13 -77.40
C GLN A 152 10.34 14.22 -78.19
N SER A 153 9.82 13.28 -78.99
CA SER A 153 10.65 12.34 -79.76
C SER A 153 11.57 13.02 -80.80
N VAL A 154 11.15 14.18 -81.32
CA VAL A 154 11.92 15.00 -82.26
C VAL A 154 12.97 15.83 -81.54
N LEU A 155 12.67 16.38 -80.35
CA LEU A 155 13.58 17.23 -79.60
C LEU A 155 14.63 16.44 -78.82
N GLU A 156 14.30 15.25 -78.28
CA GLU A 156 15.23 14.39 -77.53
C GLU A 156 16.60 14.17 -78.21
N PRO A 157 16.71 13.76 -79.49
CA PRO A 157 18.00 13.63 -80.18
C PRO A 157 18.71 14.97 -80.49
N ARG A 158 18.01 16.11 -80.30
CA ARG A 158 18.52 17.47 -80.51
C ARG A 158 18.89 18.19 -79.21
N LEU A 159 18.62 17.58 -78.05
CA LEU A 159 19.02 18.10 -76.74
C LEU A 159 20.54 18.09 -76.59
N GLY A 160 21.10 19.22 -76.16
CA GLY A 160 22.54 19.42 -75.98
C GLY A 160 23.31 19.79 -77.26
N THR A 161 22.72 19.62 -78.45
CA THR A 161 23.32 19.99 -79.74
C THR A 161 22.73 21.30 -80.27
N LEU A 162 21.57 21.24 -80.93
CA LEU A 162 20.80 22.42 -81.36
C LEU A 162 20.12 23.08 -80.16
N VAL A 163 19.44 22.27 -79.34
CA VAL A 163 18.63 22.75 -78.20
C VAL A 163 19.43 22.65 -76.91
N LYS A 164 19.94 23.77 -76.41
CA LYS A 164 20.72 23.84 -75.17
C LYS A 164 19.79 23.84 -73.96
N ALA A 165 19.19 22.67 -73.71
CA ALA A 165 18.12 22.45 -72.74
C ALA A 165 18.29 21.13 -71.95
N ARG A 166 17.52 21.02 -70.87
CA ARG A 166 17.24 19.78 -70.13
C ARG A 166 15.72 19.57 -70.12
N LEU A 167 15.27 18.38 -70.50
CA LEU A 167 13.87 17.97 -70.43
C LEU A 167 13.59 17.24 -69.10
N GLU A 168 12.70 17.76 -68.27
CA GLU A 168 12.13 17.06 -67.10
C GLU A 168 10.65 17.43 -66.95
N GLY A 169 9.79 16.46 -66.60
CA GLY A 169 8.35 16.72 -66.33
C GLY A 169 7.56 17.32 -67.50
N GLY A 170 7.96 17.06 -68.75
CA GLY A 170 7.36 17.69 -69.93
C GLY A 170 7.66 19.19 -70.09
N GLN A 171 8.65 19.71 -69.35
CA GLN A 171 9.16 21.07 -69.50
C GLN A 171 10.64 21.06 -69.92
N LEU A 172 10.99 21.99 -70.81
CA LEU A 172 12.36 22.28 -71.22
C LEU A 172 12.91 23.41 -70.35
N TYR A 173 14.11 23.23 -69.81
CA TYR A 173 14.80 24.19 -68.96
C TYR A 173 16.19 24.53 -69.51
N THR A 174 16.57 25.81 -69.50
CA THR A 174 17.97 26.18 -69.79
C THR A 174 18.92 25.64 -68.70
N PRO A 175 20.16 25.25 -69.03
CA PRO A 175 21.18 24.87 -68.04
C PRO A 175 21.40 25.94 -66.97
N ALA A 176 21.32 27.23 -67.33
CA ALA A 176 21.43 28.35 -66.41
C ALA A 176 20.27 28.37 -65.38
N TYR A 177 19.04 28.08 -65.82
CA TYR A 177 17.88 27.97 -64.93
C TYR A 177 17.99 26.75 -64.00
N VAL A 178 18.35 25.58 -64.53
CA VAL A 178 18.58 24.37 -63.71
C VAL A 178 19.66 24.61 -62.66
N ALA A 179 20.76 25.29 -63.01
CA ALA A 179 21.81 25.67 -62.07
C ALA A 179 21.32 26.66 -61.00
N ARG A 180 20.50 27.65 -61.38
CA ARG A 180 19.87 28.62 -60.47
C ARG A 180 18.96 27.93 -59.45
N VAL A 181 18.02 27.10 -59.91
CA VAL A 181 17.10 26.36 -59.02
C VAL A 181 17.88 25.35 -58.16
N THR A 182 18.92 24.70 -58.71
CA THR A 182 19.84 23.85 -57.91
C THR A 182 20.49 24.64 -56.77
N ALA A 183 20.97 25.86 -57.04
CA ALA A 183 21.55 26.71 -55.99
C ALA A 183 20.51 27.15 -54.95
N MET A 184 19.26 27.43 -55.36
CA MET A 184 18.16 27.77 -54.44
C MET A 184 17.77 26.59 -53.55
N VAL A 185 17.57 25.38 -54.11
CA VAL A 185 17.28 24.16 -53.34
C VAL A 185 18.44 23.84 -52.39
N ARG A 186 19.69 23.89 -52.86
CA ARG A 186 20.89 23.67 -52.04
C ARG A 186 20.98 24.68 -50.89
N GLY A 187 20.75 25.97 -51.16
CA GLY A 187 20.78 27.04 -50.17
C GLY A 187 19.71 26.88 -49.10
N ALA A 188 18.45 26.72 -49.52
CA ALA A 188 17.33 26.54 -48.61
C ALA A 188 17.47 25.27 -47.76
N SER A 189 17.89 24.15 -48.36
CA SER A 189 18.08 22.87 -47.65
C SER A 189 19.23 22.88 -46.64
N ARG A 190 20.30 23.65 -46.91
CA ARG A 190 21.42 23.89 -45.99
C ARG A 190 21.10 24.92 -44.90
N GLY A 191 20.12 25.82 -45.14
CA GLY A 191 19.62 26.78 -44.15
C GLY A 191 18.69 26.17 -43.09
N ILE A 192 18.26 24.92 -43.28
CA ILE A 192 17.47 24.18 -42.30
C ILE A 192 18.38 23.59 -41.23
N PHE A 193 18.17 24.00 -39.97
CA PHE A 193 18.90 23.49 -38.80
C PHE A 193 18.09 22.52 -37.92
N VAL A 194 16.85 22.18 -38.30
CA VAL A 194 15.94 21.31 -37.53
C VAL A 194 15.19 20.31 -38.43
N PRO A 195 14.77 19.12 -37.95
CA PRO A 195 14.06 18.15 -38.76
C PRO A 195 12.79 18.74 -39.36
N SER A 196 12.67 18.69 -40.70
CA SER A 196 11.66 19.45 -41.46
C SER A 196 11.07 18.62 -42.58
N ASN A 197 9.81 18.88 -42.94
CA ASN A 197 9.19 18.26 -44.12
C ASN A 197 9.50 19.10 -45.38
N LEU A 198 10.08 18.46 -46.40
CA LEU A 198 10.44 19.10 -47.67
C LEU A 198 9.25 19.73 -48.40
N SER A 199 8.02 19.23 -48.22
CA SER A 199 6.83 19.85 -48.82
C SER A 199 6.61 21.29 -48.36
N ALA A 200 7.03 21.65 -47.14
CA ALA A 200 6.98 23.01 -46.62
C ALA A 200 8.12 23.90 -47.17
N LEU A 201 9.16 23.30 -47.75
CA LEU A 201 10.25 24.01 -48.44
C LEU A 201 9.91 24.33 -49.90
N TRP A 202 9.14 23.44 -50.54
CA TRP A 202 8.79 23.56 -51.96
C TRP A 202 7.88 24.75 -52.27
N ALA A 203 6.86 25.03 -51.47
CA ALA A 203 5.95 26.15 -51.74
C ALA A 203 6.64 27.55 -51.68
N PRO A 204 7.47 27.89 -50.67
CA PRO A 204 8.25 29.12 -50.68
C PRO A 204 9.27 29.20 -51.83
N LEU A 205 9.92 28.08 -52.20
CA LEU A 205 10.82 28.04 -53.35
C LEU A 205 10.08 28.25 -54.68
N GLN A 206 8.89 27.67 -54.84
CA GLN A 206 8.04 27.85 -56.01
C GLN A 206 7.60 29.32 -56.16
N GLN A 207 7.21 29.97 -55.06
CA GLN A 207 6.88 31.41 -55.05
C GLN A 207 8.09 32.25 -55.46
N LEU A 208 9.27 32.06 -54.86
CA LEU A 208 10.48 32.81 -55.20
C LEU A 208 10.89 32.63 -56.67
N VAL A 209 10.73 31.41 -57.22
CA VAL A 209 10.99 31.13 -58.63
C VAL A 209 9.99 31.85 -59.55
N GLN A 210 8.70 31.92 -59.18
CA GLN A 210 7.69 32.68 -59.93
C GLN A 210 7.95 34.19 -59.88
N GLU A 211 8.25 34.74 -58.70
CA GLU A 211 8.59 36.16 -58.54
C GLU A 211 9.81 36.57 -59.38
N MET A 212 10.83 35.70 -59.46
CA MET A 212 12.04 35.95 -60.26
C MET A 212 11.83 35.83 -61.78
N ASN A 213 10.89 35.00 -62.24
CA ASN A 213 10.56 34.82 -63.65
C ASN A 213 9.46 35.79 -64.15
N GLY A 214 8.81 36.53 -63.25
CA GLY A 214 7.73 37.46 -63.56
C GLY A 214 6.47 36.79 -64.12
N SER A 215 5.62 37.59 -64.77
CA SER A 215 4.26 37.19 -65.21
C SER A 215 4.20 36.04 -66.24
N SER A 216 5.34 35.58 -66.77
CA SER A 216 5.44 34.45 -67.70
C SER A 216 5.92 33.15 -67.04
N GLY A 217 6.13 33.14 -65.72
CA GLY A 217 6.64 32.00 -64.97
C GLY A 217 5.67 30.82 -64.87
N VAL A 218 5.74 29.89 -65.82
CA VAL A 218 5.13 28.54 -65.70
C VAL A 218 5.48 27.92 -64.33
N ALA A 219 4.49 27.30 -63.67
CA ALA A 219 4.70 26.66 -62.39
C ALA A 219 5.64 25.45 -62.52
N VAL A 220 6.73 25.47 -61.74
CA VAL A 220 7.64 24.34 -61.57
C VAL A 220 6.99 23.29 -60.69
N GLU A 221 7.08 22.01 -61.07
CA GLU A 221 6.52 20.91 -60.28
C GLU A 221 7.37 20.58 -59.04
N ASN A 222 6.71 20.15 -57.96
CA ASN A 222 7.38 19.66 -56.75
C ASN A 222 8.31 18.46 -57.03
N ALA A 223 8.05 17.69 -58.09
CA ALA A 223 8.91 16.61 -58.55
C ALA A 223 10.31 17.10 -58.97
N PHE A 224 10.43 18.30 -59.56
CA PHE A 224 11.70 18.89 -59.98
C PHE A 224 12.54 19.37 -58.80
N PHE A 225 11.92 20.02 -57.81
CA PHE A 225 12.62 20.36 -56.56
C PHE A 225 13.10 19.09 -55.82
N GLN A 226 12.28 18.02 -55.82
CA GLN A 226 12.64 16.74 -55.23
C GLN A 226 13.73 15.99 -56.04
N SER A 227 13.72 16.04 -57.38
CA SER A 227 14.77 15.42 -58.22
C SER A 227 16.13 16.07 -57.97
N ILE A 228 16.15 17.40 -57.92
CA ILE A 228 17.31 18.21 -57.54
C ILE A 228 17.77 17.88 -56.11
N PHE A 229 16.87 17.84 -55.13
CA PHE A 229 17.22 17.52 -53.74
C PHE A 229 17.83 16.12 -53.60
N ASN A 230 17.19 15.11 -54.19
CA ASN A 230 17.66 13.72 -54.13
C ASN A 230 19.03 13.56 -54.80
N ARG A 231 19.27 14.30 -55.90
CA ARG A 231 20.58 14.37 -56.55
C ARG A 231 21.63 15.04 -55.66
N LEU A 232 21.35 16.21 -55.09
CA LEU A 232 22.24 16.94 -54.18
C LEU A 232 22.61 16.13 -52.93
N LEU A 233 21.70 15.27 -52.45
CA LEU A 233 21.95 14.33 -51.35
C LEU A 233 22.82 13.14 -51.80
N LYS A 234 22.62 12.62 -53.02
CA LYS A 234 23.42 11.53 -53.61
C LYS A 234 24.83 11.98 -54.02
N GLU A 235 25.00 13.25 -54.38
CA GLU A 235 26.27 13.90 -54.71
C GLU A 235 27.04 14.37 -53.45
N GLU A 236 26.56 14.00 -52.25
CA GLU A 236 27.10 14.35 -50.91
C GLU A 236 27.24 15.87 -50.63
N GLU A 237 26.74 16.73 -51.51
CA GLU A 237 26.73 18.19 -51.30
C GLU A 237 25.83 18.64 -50.13
N MET A 238 24.94 17.78 -49.64
CA MET A 238 24.08 18.05 -48.48
C MET A 238 24.16 16.90 -47.48
N LEU A 239 24.79 17.15 -46.34
CA LEU A 239 24.98 16.14 -45.30
C LEU A 239 23.74 16.05 -44.39
N GLY A 240 23.20 14.85 -44.24
CA GLY A 240 22.02 14.57 -43.40
C GLY A 240 21.35 13.25 -43.80
N SER A 241 20.08 13.09 -43.44
CA SER A 241 19.28 11.92 -43.78
C SER A 241 17.85 12.28 -44.15
N LEU A 242 17.29 11.54 -45.11
CA LEU A 242 15.92 11.72 -45.60
C LEU A 242 15.07 10.51 -45.19
N ARG A 243 14.09 10.71 -44.30
CA ARG A 243 13.16 9.66 -43.87
C ARG A 243 11.85 9.73 -44.65
N ALA A 244 11.34 8.56 -45.07
CA ALA A 244 10.11 8.41 -45.87
C ALA A 244 10.06 9.28 -47.15
N GLY A 245 11.21 9.67 -47.72
CA GLY A 245 11.31 10.51 -48.91
C GLY A 245 11.00 12.01 -48.70
N THR A 246 10.49 12.40 -47.52
CA THR A 246 9.96 13.76 -47.28
C THR A 246 10.51 14.45 -46.04
N HIS A 247 10.94 13.70 -45.01
CA HIS A 247 11.42 14.26 -43.74
C HIS A 247 12.94 14.41 -43.74
N TRP A 248 13.42 15.62 -44.05
CA TRP A 248 14.83 15.98 -43.99
C TRP A 248 15.30 16.14 -42.55
N THR A 249 16.42 15.52 -42.20
CA THR A 249 17.11 15.66 -40.91
C THR A 249 18.58 16.03 -41.20
N PRO A 250 18.96 17.32 -41.08
CA PRO A 250 20.33 17.79 -41.32
C PRO A 250 21.37 17.07 -40.44
N SER A 251 22.59 16.86 -40.95
CA SER A 251 23.67 16.23 -40.18
C SER A 251 24.03 17.04 -38.94
N VAL A 252 24.08 18.37 -39.04
CA VAL A 252 24.40 19.27 -37.92
C VAL A 252 23.41 19.11 -36.75
N PHE A 253 22.11 18.95 -37.05
CA PHE A 253 21.11 18.63 -36.03
C PHE A 253 21.34 17.23 -35.45
N ALA A 254 21.58 16.23 -36.29
CA ALA A 254 21.80 14.85 -35.84
C ALA A 254 23.11 14.65 -35.04
N VAL A 255 24.09 15.55 -35.18
CA VAL A 255 25.30 15.62 -34.34
C VAL A 255 24.97 16.33 -33.03
N ALA A 256 24.42 17.55 -33.07
CA ALA A 256 24.09 18.33 -31.88
C ALA A 256 23.08 17.61 -30.96
N GLN A 257 22.11 16.88 -31.53
CA GLN A 257 21.17 16.03 -30.79
C GLN A 257 21.90 14.92 -30.02
N LYS A 258 22.89 14.25 -30.64
CA LYS A 258 23.67 13.19 -29.99
C LYS A 258 24.59 13.77 -28.91
N GLU A 259 25.30 14.85 -29.22
CA GLU A 259 26.20 15.54 -28.30
C GLU A 259 25.45 16.10 -27.08
N CYS A 260 24.22 16.60 -27.26
CA CYS A 260 23.34 16.99 -26.16
C CYS A 260 22.99 15.81 -25.24
N VAL A 261 22.69 14.63 -25.82
CA VAL A 261 22.42 13.39 -25.06
C VAL A 261 23.69 12.85 -24.37
N ASP A 262 24.85 12.94 -25.01
CA ASP A 262 26.15 12.56 -24.44
C ASP A 262 26.52 13.45 -23.26
N SER A 263 26.41 14.77 -23.45
CA SER A 263 26.72 15.80 -22.46
C SER A 263 25.78 15.72 -21.26
N PHE A 264 24.46 15.53 -21.48
CA PHE A 264 23.52 15.35 -20.38
C PHE A 264 23.78 14.07 -19.58
N PHE A 265 23.97 12.92 -20.25
CA PHE A 265 24.19 11.64 -19.56
C PHE A 265 25.51 11.61 -18.77
N SER A 266 26.59 12.10 -19.37
CA SER A 266 27.91 12.13 -18.72
C SER A 266 27.99 13.11 -17.54
N GLN A 267 27.24 14.21 -17.56
CA GLN A 267 27.17 15.15 -16.43
C GLN A 267 26.25 14.66 -15.30
N ASN A 268 25.11 14.04 -15.64
CA ASN A 268 24.05 13.78 -14.67
C ASN A 268 23.98 12.31 -14.21
N SER A 269 24.61 11.36 -14.91
CA SER A 269 24.41 9.90 -14.74
C SER A 269 22.97 9.40 -14.99
N TYR A 270 22.06 10.23 -15.51
CA TYR A 270 20.70 9.86 -15.90
C TYR A 270 20.16 10.75 -17.05
N ILE A 271 19.10 10.30 -17.73
CA ILE A 271 18.28 11.10 -18.67
C ILE A 271 16.79 10.77 -18.47
N PRO A 272 15.90 11.76 -18.23
CA PRO A 272 14.45 11.58 -18.29
C PRO A 272 13.95 11.37 -19.73
N TYR A 273 12.99 10.47 -19.95
CA TYR A 273 12.45 10.20 -21.29
C TYR A 273 11.72 11.40 -21.90
N GLU A 274 11.21 12.33 -21.10
CA GLU A 274 10.69 13.62 -21.59
C GLU A 274 11.75 14.42 -22.35
N THR A 275 13.00 14.44 -21.87
CA THR A 275 14.11 15.16 -22.52
C THR A 275 14.39 14.56 -23.89
N MET A 276 14.31 13.24 -24.01
CA MET A 276 14.44 12.53 -25.29
C MET A 276 13.29 12.87 -26.25
N GLN A 277 12.05 12.97 -25.76
CA GLN A 277 10.91 13.42 -26.57
C GLN A 277 11.05 14.88 -27.02
N LYS A 278 11.50 15.78 -26.13
CA LYS A 278 11.78 17.20 -26.44
C LYS A 278 12.89 17.34 -27.49
N LEU A 279 13.84 16.42 -27.54
CA LEU A 279 14.86 16.30 -28.59
C LEU A 279 14.39 15.61 -29.88
N GLY A 280 13.13 15.15 -29.96
CA GLY A 280 12.56 14.48 -31.14
C GLY A 280 12.91 12.99 -31.28
N ILE A 281 13.34 12.33 -30.20
CA ILE A 281 13.67 10.90 -30.16
C ILE A 281 12.50 10.12 -29.56
N SER A 282 11.67 9.52 -30.41
CA SER A 282 10.46 8.77 -30.00
C SER A 282 10.77 7.44 -29.30
N GLN A 283 11.78 6.70 -29.77
CA GLN A 283 12.19 5.40 -29.19
C GLN A 283 13.34 5.57 -28.18
N ALA A 284 13.11 6.40 -27.16
CA ALA A 284 14.11 6.80 -26.17
C ALA A 284 14.88 5.62 -25.55
N VAL A 285 14.17 4.58 -25.09
CA VAL A 285 14.78 3.39 -24.46
C VAL A 285 15.73 2.66 -25.41
N GLN A 286 15.29 2.37 -26.64
CA GLN A 286 16.10 1.64 -27.63
C GLN A 286 17.32 2.48 -28.07
N PHE A 287 17.15 3.79 -28.26
CA PHE A 287 18.25 4.71 -28.56
C PHE A 287 19.31 4.69 -27.46
N LEU A 288 18.90 4.84 -26.19
CA LEU A 288 19.82 4.91 -25.06
C LEU A 288 20.49 3.56 -24.78
N GLN A 289 19.77 2.44 -24.83
CA GLN A 289 20.36 1.10 -24.71
C GLN A 289 21.38 0.80 -25.82
N SER A 290 21.13 1.26 -27.05
CA SER A 290 22.09 1.08 -28.16
C SER A 290 23.35 1.95 -28.02
N ARG A 291 23.31 2.98 -27.18
CA ARG A 291 24.37 3.97 -26.98
C ARG A 291 25.17 3.74 -25.69
N TYR A 292 24.49 3.28 -24.64
CA TYR A 292 25.03 3.03 -23.31
C TYR A 292 24.60 1.62 -22.83
N PRO A 293 25.28 0.54 -23.26
CA PRO A 293 24.85 -0.83 -22.97
C PRO A 293 24.75 -1.17 -21.48
N ASP A 294 25.56 -0.51 -20.65
CA ASP A 294 25.60 -0.72 -19.20
C ASP A 294 24.43 -0.03 -18.46
N GLY A 295 23.82 1.00 -19.07
CA GLY A 295 22.75 1.78 -18.45
C GLY A 295 21.42 1.02 -18.31
N LYS A 296 20.63 1.37 -17.29
CA LYS A 296 19.38 0.69 -16.95
C LYS A 296 18.15 1.57 -17.29
N PRO A 297 17.17 1.05 -18.05
CA PRO A 297 15.90 1.74 -18.25
C PRO A 297 14.99 1.56 -17.04
N LEU A 298 14.43 2.65 -16.53
CA LEU A 298 13.38 2.68 -15.51
C LEU A 298 12.04 3.06 -16.17
N SER A 299 11.08 3.56 -15.38
CA SER A 299 9.73 3.98 -15.80
C SER A 299 9.72 5.31 -16.55
N ALA A 300 10.31 6.35 -15.94
CA ALA A 300 10.38 7.70 -16.52
C ALA A 300 11.80 8.12 -16.92
N VAL A 301 12.82 7.39 -16.47
CA VAL A 301 14.24 7.77 -16.54
C VAL A 301 15.11 6.61 -17.02
N PHE A 302 16.22 6.89 -17.69
CA PHE A 302 17.32 5.96 -17.96
C PHE A 302 18.55 6.35 -17.14
N ILE A 303 19.19 5.40 -16.47
CA ILE A 303 20.27 5.67 -15.49
C ILE A 303 21.58 4.93 -15.81
N HIS A 304 22.69 5.47 -15.30
CA HIS A 304 23.97 4.78 -15.18
C HIS A 304 24.07 4.02 -13.85
N SER A 305 24.94 3.00 -13.76
CA SER A 305 25.12 2.15 -12.57
C SER A 305 25.52 2.93 -11.31
N SER A 306 26.24 4.05 -11.46
CA SER A 306 26.61 4.95 -10.36
C SER A 306 25.42 5.50 -9.57
N MET A 307 24.23 5.59 -10.19
CA MET A 307 22.99 5.98 -9.50
C MET A 307 22.46 4.86 -8.58
N ILE A 308 22.73 3.60 -8.93
CA ILE A 308 22.42 2.43 -8.10
C ILE A 308 23.42 2.35 -6.95
N GLU A 309 24.72 2.49 -7.24
CA GLU A 309 25.81 2.46 -6.25
C GLU A 309 25.65 3.55 -5.17
N MET A 310 25.27 4.77 -5.58
CA MET A 310 25.04 5.90 -4.66
C MET A 310 23.79 5.71 -3.77
N LEU A 311 22.69 5.18 -4.32
CA LEU A 311 21.52 4.86 -3.50
C LEU A 311 21.81 3.67 -2.57
N ASP A 312 22.50 2.63 -3.07
CA ASP A 312 22.87 1.44 -2.30
C ASP A 312 23.69 1.84 -1.06
N SER A 313 24.76 2.64 -1.21
CA SER A 313 25.56 3.10 -0.07
C SER A 313 24.75 3.92 0.95
N THR A 314 23.88 4.81 0.47
CA THR A 314 23.07 5.66 1.37
C THR A 314 22.00 4.85 2.11
N THR A 315 21.45 3.81 1.48
CA THR A 315 20.54 2.85 2.14
C THR A 315 21.26 1.87 3.06
N GLU A 316 22.50 1.48 2.75
CA GLU A 316 23.34 0.63 3.61
C GLU A 316 23.67 1.36 4.91
N ASP A 317 24.12 2.62 4.85
CA ASP A 317 24.33 3.49 6.02
C ASP A 317 23.08 3.58 6.91
N ALA A 318 21.89 3.78 6.31
CA ALA A 318 20.63 3.85 7.05
C ALA A 318 20.23 2.50 7.70
N ILE A 319 20.51 1.38 7.03
CA ILE A 319 20.25 0.04 7.55
C ILE A 319 21.21 -0.31 8.70
N GLU A 320 22.51 0.03 8.59
CA GLU A 320 23.50 -0.19 9.65
C GLU A 320 23.24 0.70 10.88
N GLN A 321 22.85 1.97 10.67
CA GLN A 321 22.53 2.91 11.74
C GLN A 321 21.18 2.64 12.43
N ASN A 322 20.41 1.65 11.94
CA ASN A 322 19.07 1.30 12.44
C ASN A 322 18.08 2.48 12.32
N SER A 323 18.13 3.20 11.19
CA SER A 323 17.24 4.32 10.87
C SER A 323 16.28 3.98 9.71
N TRP A 324 15.78 5.00 9.02
CA TRP A 324 14.93 4.98 7.84
C TRP A 324 15.46 5.98 6.82
N ILE A 325 15.07 5.84 5.55
CA ILE A 325 15.39 6.81 4.49
C ILE A 325 14.33 6.79 3.39
N ASP A 326 13.99 7.96 2.85
CA ASP A 326 13.28 8.07 1.56
C ASP A 326 14.30 8.11 0.41
N SER A 327 14.14 7.23 -0.57
CA SER A 327 14.97 7.26 -1.78
C SER A 327 14.72 8.52 -2.62
N LEU A 328 13.54 9.13 -2.54
CA LEU A 328 13.20 10.31 -3.36
C LEU A 328 13.80 11.62 -2.84
N SER A 329 14.28 11.69 -1.60
CA SER A 329 15.08 12.84 -1.12
C SER A 329 16.54 12.77 -1.56
N VAL A 330 17.04 11.56 -1.85
CA VAL A 330 18.39 11.29 -2.39
C VAL A 330 18.41 11.40 -3.92
N LEU A 331 17.37 10.91 -4.59
CA LEU A 331 17.26 10.91 -6.05
C LEU A 331 16.87 12.28 -6.62
N PRO A 332 17.29 12.62 -7.84
CA PRO A 332 16.85 13.85 -8.51
C PRO A 332 15.33 13.90 -8.69
N ALA A 333 14.71 15.08 -8.55
CA ALA A 333 13.26 15.32 -8.64
C ALA A 333 12.60 15.07 -10.02
N SER A 334 13.25 14.32 -10.92
CA SER A 334 12.68 13.78 -12.16
C SER A 334 12.41 12.27 -12.08
N PHE A 335 12.71 11.64 -10.95
CA PHE A 335 12.48 10.23 -10.66
C PHE A 335 11.14 10.06 -9.95
N THR A 336 10.40 9.00 -10.28
CA THR A 336 9.13 8.64 -9.62
C THR A 336 9.34 7.58 -8.55
N SER A 337 8.33 7.35 -7.69
CA SER A 337 8.32 6.25 -6.70
C SER A 337 8.62 4.88 -7.34
N GLN A 338 8.11 4.64 -8.55
CA GLN A 338 8.36 3.42 -9.33
C GLN A 338 9.78 3.34 -9.89
N ASP A 339 10.45 4.48 -10.13
CA ASP A 339 11.87 4.52 -10.50
C ASP A 339 12.73 4.22 -9.28
N ALA A 340 12.45 4.85 -8.14
CA ALA A 340 13.12 4.57 -6.86
C ALA A 340 13.05 3.08 -6.49
N ASN A 341 11.85 2.48 -6.51
CA ASN A 341 11.64 1.05 -6.26
C ASN A 341 12.49 0.16 -7.16
N LYS A 342 12.56 0.47 -8.46
CA LYS A 342 13.38 -0.29 -9.43
C LYS A 342 14.88 -0.18 -9.15
N ILE A 343 15.35 0.94 -8.60
CA ILE A 343 16.75 1.12 -8.19
C ILE A 343 17.00 0.32 -6.89
N LEU A 344 16.13 0.47 -5.88
CA LEU A 344 16.20 -0.28 -4.62
C LEU A 344 16.23 -1.81 -4.81
N LEU A 345 15.49 -2.32 -5.79
CA LEU A 345 15.51 -3.75 -6.14
C LEU A 345 16.80 -4.20 -6.85
N LEU A 346 17.61 -3.27 -7.36
CA LEU A 346 18.94 -3.53 -7.93
C LEU A 346 20.08 -3.35 -6.91
N CYS A 347 19.89 -2.50 -5.90
CA CYS A 347 20.83 -2.24 -4.80
C CYS A 347 21.20 -3.53 -4.01
N PRO A 348 22.48 -3.99 -4.08
CA PRO A 348 22.95 -5.19 -3.38
C PRO A 348 22.66 -5.25 -1.87
N SER A 349 22.85 -4.14 -1.14
CA SER A 349 22.70 -4.09 0.31
C SER A 349 21.23 -4.09 0.71
N VAL A 350 20.35 -3.44 -0.07
CA VAL A 350 18.89 -3.57 0.06
C VAL A 350 18.43 -5.01 -0.21
N GLN A 351 18.91 -5.63 -1.29
CA GLN A 351 18.60 -7.05 -1.57
C GLN A 351 19.07 -7.99 -0.46
N SER A 352 20.22 -7.72 0.16
CA SER A 352 20.77 -8.49 1.29
C SER A 352 19.88 -8.32 2.53
N ALA A 353 19.53 -7.08 2.87
CA ALA A 353 18.70 -6.76 4.02
C ALA A 353 17.27 -7.33 3.92
N LEU A 354 16.65 -7.27 2.74
CA LEU A 354 15.35 -7.90 2.49
C LEU A 354 15.38 -9.42 2.68
N LYS A 355 16.41 -10.10 2.15
CA LYS A 355 16.59 -11.57 2.31
C LYS A 355 16.88 -11.98 3.76
N ALA A 356 17.37 -11.05 4.58
CA ALA A 356 17.71 -11.27 5.99
C ALA A 356 16.66 -10.72 6.97
N GLU A 357 15.50 -10.24 6.49
CA GLU A 357 14.45 -9.58 7.29
C GLU A 357 14.98 -8.39 8.14
N LYS A 358 16.06 -7.75 7.67
CA LYS A 358 16.72 -6.60 8.29
C LYS A 358 16.17 -5.24 7.85
N ALA A 359 15.45 -5.19 6.74
CA ALA A 359 14.83 -3.97 6.21
C ALA A 359 13.53 -4.29 5.49
N LEU A 360 12.68 -3.28 5.32
CA LEU A 360 11.42 -3.31 4.59
C LEU A 360 11.35 -2.10 3.64
N ILE A 361 10.85 -2.32 2.42
CA ILE A 361 10.49 -1.22 1.51
C ILE A 361 9.00 -0.90 1.73
N LEU A 362 8.67 0.35 2.02
CA LEU A 362 7.29 0.88 2.11
C LEU A 362 7.07 1.98 1.07
N ALA A 363 5.81 2.13 0.63
CA ALA A 363 5.35 3.15 -0.32
C ALA A 363 6.28 3.36 -1.55
N GLU A 364 6.85 2.26 -2.06
CA GLU A 364 7.79 2.18 -3.19
C GLU A 364 9.17 2.84 -3.02
N SER A 365 9.33 3.94 -2.25
CA SER A 365 10.62 4.65 -2.09
C SER A 365 11.29 4.56 -0.71
N TYR A 366 10.56 4.22 0.35
CA TYR A 366 11.06 4.29 1.73
C TYR A 366 11.72 2.98 2.14
N VAL A 367 12.99 3.02 2.56
CA VAL A 367 13.69 1.90 3.17
C VAL A 367 13.71 2.10 4.68
N ILE A 368 13.13 1.15 5.42
CA ILE A 368 13.06 1.20 6.88
C ILE A 368 13.76 -0.04 7.46
N SER A 369 14.74 0.16 8.34
CA SER A 369 15.42 -0.95 9.02
C SER A 369 14.50 -1.62 10.07
N SER A 370 14.65 -2.93 10.27
CA SER A 370 13.89 -3.64 11.31
C SER A 370 14.33 -3.25 12.73
N GLY A 371 15.56 -2.73 12.88
CA GLY A 371 16.02 -2.06 14.10
C GLY A 371 15.22 -0.80 14.44
N PHE A 372 14.98 0.07 13.45
CA PHE A 372 14.13 1.25 13.62
C PHE A 372 12.70 0.87 14.01
N ILE A 373 12.07 -0.04 13.24
CA ILE A 373 10.71 -0.54 13.52
C ILE A 373 10.61 -1.09 14.95
N LYS A 374 11.65 -1.82 15.40
CA LYS A 374 11.71 -2.33 16.77
C LYS A 374 11.88 -1.20 17.80
N GLY A 375 12.74 -0.21 17.58
CA GLY A 375 12.92 0.91 18.51
C GLY A 375 11.62 1.67 18.77
N VAL A 376 10.85 1.92 17.71
CA VAL A 376 9.51 2.54 17.78
C VAL A 376 8.52 1.60 18.49
N TYR A 377 8.54 0.31 18.18
CA TYR A 377 7.71 -0.70 18.86
C TYR A 377 7.97 -0.74 20.37
N ASP A 378 9.24 -0.83 20.78
CA ASP A 378 9.68 -0.89 22.17
C ASP A 378 9.33 0.39 22.95
N GLN A 379 9.05 1.52 22.27
CA GLN A 379 8.53 2.75 22.89
C GLN A 379 7.00 2.72 23.02
N ILE A 380 6.29 2.43 21.92
CA ILE A 380 4.81 2.38 21.91
C ILE A 380 4.27 1.28 22.85
N GLU A 381 4.98 0.16 22.99
CA GLU A 381 4.63 -0.90 23.94
C GLU A 381 4.66 -0.42 25.40
N LYS A 382 5.69 0.34 25.82
CA LYS A 382 5.79 0.89 27.19
C LYS A 382 4.64 1.86 27.49
N GLU A 383 4.27 2.70 26.53
CA GLU A 383 3.16 3.65 26.70
C GLU A 383 1.79 2.94 26.70
N ALA A 384 1.62 1.90 25.88
CA ALA A 384 0.42 1.07 25.90
C ALA A 384 0.27 0.26 27.20
N GLU A 385 1.37 -0.21 27.79
CA GLU A 385 1.39 -0.83 29.13
C GLU A 385 0.91 0.16 30.21
N ALA A 386 1.51 1.34 30.27
CA ALA A 386 1.14 2.38 31.25
C ALA A 386 -0.34 2.78 31.12
N PHE A 387 -0.84 2.94 29.89
CA PHE A 387 -2.23 3.27 29.64
C PHE A 387 -3.20 2.13 29.99
N SER A 388 -2.84 0.87 29.70
CA SER A 388 -3.67 -0.28 30.04
C SER A 388 -3.81 -0.50 31.56
N ILE A 389 -2.82 -0.10 32.36
CA ILE A 389 -2.89 -0.16 33.83
C ILE A 389 -3.87 0.90 34.35
N GLN A 390 -3.79 2.15 33.85
CA GLN A 390 -4.68 3.24 34.24
C GLN A 390 -6.14 3.00 33.82
N ALA A 391 -6.37 2.40 32.65
CA ALA A 391 -7.72 2.02 32.20
C ALA A 391 -8.38 0.97 33.11
N SER A 392 -7.59 0.12 33.78
CA SER A 392 -8.10 -0.89 34.72
C SER A 392 -8.52 -0.28 36.07
N THR A 393 -7.87 0.77 36.55
CA THR A 393 -8.24 1.44 37.82
C THR A 393 -9.39 2.43 37.64
N ALA A 394 -9.47 3.13 36.51
CA ALA A 394 -10.53 4.10 36.23
C ALA A 394 -11.95 3.50 36.24
N SER A 395 -12.12 2.24 35.84
CA SER A 395 -13.41 1.55 35.72
C SER A 395 -14.11 1.23 37.06
N LEU A 396 -13.53 1.59 38.20
CA LEU A 396 -14.06 1.32 39.55
C LEU A 396 -14.62 2.56 40.28
N ILE A 397 -14.55 3.75 39.68
CA ILE A 397 -14.85 5.03 40.37
C ILE A 397 -16.24 5.60 40.00
N ASP A 398 -16.86 5.15 38.90
CA ASP A 398 -18.06 5.78 38.34
C ASP A 398 -19.36 5.41 39.10
N HIS A 399 -19.68 6.18 40.13
CA HIS A 399 -20.96 6.13 40.84
C HIS A 399 -22.07 6.86 40.05
N PRO A 400 -23.11 6.16 39.57
CA PRO A 400 -24.21 6.80 38.86
C PRO A 400 -25.07 7.64 39.83
N SER A 401 -24.90 8.96 39.83
CA SER A 401 -25.72 9.87 40.61
C SER A 401 -25.89 11.24 39.93
N LYS A 402 -27.04 11.88 40.20
CA LYS A 402 -27.56 13.14 39.63
C LYS A 402 -28.07 13.00 38.18
N SER A 403 -29.37 13.03 37.91
CA SER A 403 -30.48 13.94 38.26
C SER A 403 -30.69 15.03 37.20
N SER A 404 -31.87 14.99 36.58
CA SER A 404 -32.33 15.94 35.55
C SER A 404 -32.86 17.24 36.15
N GLU A 405 -32.31 18.38 35.71
CA GLU A 405 -32.94 19.70 35.53
C GLU A 405 -31.90 20.55 34.76
N SER A 406 -32.03 20.75 33.43
CA SER A 406 -32.96 21.63 32.70
C SER A 406 -32.52 23.10 32.64
N GLN A 407 -32.08 23.56 31.46
CA GLN A 407 -32.66 24.71 30.73
C GLN A 407 -31.86 25.02 29.45
N GLU A 408 -32.55 25.14 28.32
CA GLU A 408 -32.22 26.12 27.28
C GLU A 408 -33.50 26.47 26.49
N SER A 409 -33.55 27.66 25.87
CA SER A 409 -34.80 28.31 25.46
C SER A 409 -34.93 28.59 23.94
N ILE A 410 -35.91 27.93 23.32
CA ILE A 410 -37.02 28.53 22.53
C ILE A 410 -36.77 29.93 21.90
N PRO A 411 -37.05 30.19 20.59
CA PRO A 411 -37.21 29.27 19.43
C PRO A 411 -36.66 29.82 18.07
N ALA A 412 -36.83 29.05 16.99
CA ALA A 412 -37.18 29.60 15.67
C ALA A 412 -38.06 28.60 14.88
N ASN A 413 -39.18 29.07 14.29
CA ASN A 413 -40.03 28.25 13.40
C ASN A 413 -39.44 28.26 11.97
N THR A 414 -39.63 27.22 11.14
CA THR A 414 -40.85 26.98 10.33
C THR A 414 -40.60 25.77 9.41
N ASP A 415 -41.57 25.09 8.80
CA ASP A 415 -43.01 24.84 9.06
C ASP A 415 -43.49 23.72 8.09
N LYS A 416 -44.52 22.93 8.44
CA LYS A 416 -45.12 21.79 7.71
C LYS A 416 -44.17 20.59 7.46
N GLY A 417 -44.59 19.32 7.49
CA GLY A 417 -45.92 18.72 7.69
C GLY A 417 -46.36 17.87 6.49
N SER A 418 -47.07 16.73 6.61
CA SER A 418 -47.49 15.99 7.83
C SER A 418 -48.12 14.63 7.46
N LYS A 419 -48.18 13.66 8.41
CA LYS A 419 -49.16 12.52 8.50
C LYS A 419 -49.08 11.45 7.36
N LYS A 420 -49.34 10.14 7.55
CA LYS A 420 -49.94 9.35 8.63
C LYS A 420 -49.78 7.81 8.40
N LYS A 421 -49.85 7.02 9.48
CA LYS A 421 -50.42 5.64 9.59
C LYS A 421 -49.84 4.45 8.77
N LYS A 422 -49.17 3.54 9.50
CA LYS A 422 -49.70 2.23 9.99
C LYS A 422 -50.22 1.20 8.95
N GLY A 423 -49.41 0.17 8.68
CA GLY A 423 -49.78 -1.13 8.10
C GLY A 423 -49.17 -2.31 8.89
N LYS A 424 -49.67 -3.55 8.69
CA LYS A 424 -49.26 -4.77 9.44
C LYS A 424 -49.36 -6.01 8.53
N SER A 425 -48.54 -7.05 8.77
CA SER A 425 -48.65 -8.44 8.24
C SER A 425 -48.56 -8.62 6.70
N ALA A 426 -48.28 -9.81 6.13
CA ALA A 426 -47.51 -11.00 6.57
C ALA A 426 -47.32 -11.99 5.37
N SER A 427 -46.41 -12.97 5.54
CA SER A 427 -46.36 -14.30 4.86
C SER A 427 -46.29 -14.47 3.32
N MET A 428 -45.09 -14.87 2.87
CA MET A 428 -44.76 -16.24 2.36
C MET A 428 -45.37 -16.82 1.04
N LYS A 429 -44.55 -17.66 0.36
CA LYS A 429 -44.84 -18.65 -0.73
C LYS A 429 -44.80 -18.09 -2.18
N THR A 430 -43.82 -18.45 -3.04
CA THR A 430 -43.56 -19.70 -3.84
C THR A 430 -44.57 -19.92 -4.99
N ALA A 431 -44.22 -20.39 -6.21
CA ALA A 431 -43.02 -21.13 -6.68
C ALA A 431 -42.73 -20.97 -8.21
N THR A 432 -41.57 -21.49 -8.67
CA THR A 432 -41.20 -22.22 -9.94
C THR A 432 -42.00 -22.03 -11.25
N VAL A 433 -41.38 -22.10 -12.45
CA VAL A 433 -41.04 -23.37 -13.17
C VAL A 433 -40.13 -23.13 -14.42
N GLU A 434 -39.03 -23.92 -14.52
CA GLU A 434 -38.36 -24.59 -15.71
C GLU A 434 -37.98 -23.80 -17.00
N THR A 435 -37.05 -24.22 -17.91
CA THR A 435 -36.11 -25.39 -18.12
C THR A 435 -34.91 -24.88 -18.97
N VAL A 436 -33.61 -25.24 -18.79
CA VAL A 436 -32.87 -26.53 -19.01
C VAL A 436 -32.71 -26.87 -20.52
N PRO A 437 -31.59 -27.49 -21.00
CA PRO A 437 -30.42 -28.09 -20.32
C PRO A 437 -29.18 -27.14 -20.26
N ASP A 438 -27.87 -27.47 -20.32
CA ASP A 438 -27.06 -28.69 -20.63
C ASP A 438 -25.69 -28.67 -19.87
N ASP A 439 -24.83 -29.71 -19.95
CA ASP A 439 -24.79 -30.85 -19.01
C ASP A 439 -23.36 -31.51 -18.92
N GLU A 440 -23.19 -32.55 -18.07
CA GLU A 440 -22.03 -33.46 -17.83
C GLU A 440 -20.67 -32.87 -17.32
N GLU A 441 -19.83 -33.57 -16.53
CA GLU A 441 -19.82 -34.97 -16.02
C GLU A 441 -19.36 -35.07 -14.52
N GLU A 442 -19.23 -36.29 -13.98
CA GLU A 442 -19.04 -36.64 -12.54
C GLU A 442 -17.52 -36.65 -12.08
N ALA A 443 -17.06 -37.06 -10.88
CA ALA A 443 -17.65 -37.88 -9.79
C ALA A 443 -17.01 -37.73 -8.39
N ARG A 444 -17.67 -38.34 -7.39
CA ARG A 444 -17.11 -38.71 -6.06
C ARG A 444 -17.63 -40.10 -5.63
N PRO A 445 -16.85 -40.92 -4.90
CA PRO A 445 -17.39 -42.05 -4.13
C PRO A 445 -17.20 -41.92 -2.60
N LYS A 446 -17.98 -42.69 -1.83
CA LYS A 446 -17.93 -42.82 -0.35
C LYS A 446 -17.88 -44.30 0.08
N SER A 447 -16.96 -44.67 0.96
CA SER A 447 -17.03 -45.90 1.79
C SER A 447 -16.10 -45.76 3.01
N LYS A 448 -16.44 -46.05 4.28
CA LYS A 448 -17.09 -47.21 4.95
C LYS A 448 -16.18 -48.44 5.23
N ARG A 449 -15.73 -48.53 6.50
CA ARG A 449 -15.86 -49.69 7.43
C ARG A 449 -14.94 -50.93 7.28
N ASN A 450 -13.95 -51.05 8.18
CA ASN A 450 -13.64 -52.18 9.10
C ASN A 450 -12.24 -51.95 9.76
N GLN A 451 -12.00 -52.07 11.07
CA GLN A 451 -12.05 -53.22 12.03
C GLN A 451 -10.85 -54.19 12.03
N LYS A 452 -9.90 -53.95 12.94
CA LYS A 452 -8.97 -54.89 13.63
C LYS A 452 -8.35 -54.10 14.80
N LYS A 453 -8.52 -54.35 16.11
CA LYS A 453 -8.87 -55.50 16.98
C LYS A 453 -7.68 -56.30 17.56
N GLY A 454 -7.04 -55.71 18.57
CA GLY A 454 -6.49 -56.37 19.77
C GLY A 454 -6.85 -55.46 20.97
N ARG A 455 -7.47 -55.87 22.10
CA ARG A 455 -7.51 -57.15 22.84
C ARG A 455 -6.19 -57.42 23.58
N ASP A 456 -6.10 -57.55 24.90
CA ASP A 456 -7.09 -57.68 26.02
C ASP A 456 -6.52 -56.96 27.29
N SER A 457 -7.15 -56.81 28.47
CA SER A 457 -8.51 -57.14 28.96
C SER A 457 -8.81 -56.45 30.32
N SER A 458 -10.04 -55.90 30.48
CA SER A 458 -10.89 -55.95 31.70
C SER A 458 -10.40 -55.33 33.03
N SER A 459 -11.24 -55.01 34.02
CA SER A 459 -12.69 -55.23 34.20
C SER A 459 -13.29 -54.01 34.97
N SER A 460 -14.47 -53.47 34.61
CA SER A 460 -15.82 -53.86 35.07
C SER A 460 -16.18 -53.40 36.50
N GLN A 461 -17.39 -52.93 36.82
CA GLN A 461 -18.60 -52.63 36.02
C GLN A 461 -19.63 -51.80 36.84
N LYS A 462 -20.34 -50.85 36.20
CA LYS A 462 -21.80 -50.49 36.38
C LYS A 462 -22.31 -50.04 37.79
N LEU A 463 -23.46 -49.39 38.02
CA LEU A 463 -24.49 -48.51 37.37
C LEU A 463 -25.35 -47.97 38.56
N ASP A 464 -26.36 -47.08 38.55
CA ASP A 464 -27.16 -46.26 37.62
C ASP A 464 -27.84 -45.14 38.49
N ALA A 465 -28.69 -44.17 38.11
CA ALA A 465 -29.23 -43.68 36.83
C ALA A 465 -29.75 -42.22 36.98
N LYS A 466 -29.90 -41.52 35.84
CA LYS A 466 -30.95 -40.51 35.51
C LYS A 466 -31.05 -39.14 36.22
N ALA A 467 -31.50 -38.18 35.40
CA ALA A 467 -31.98 -36.82 35.70
C ALA A 467 -30.95 -35.83 36.28
N GLY A 468 -30.96 -34.54 35.93
CA GLY A 468 -31.80 -33.87 34.93
C GLY A 468 -32.01 -32.40 35.24
N GLY A 469 -31.10 -31.52 34.79
CA GLY A 469 -31.16 -30.08 35.07
C GLY A 469 -30.42 -29.25 34.01
N LYS A 470 -30.88 -28.02 33.77
CA LYS A 470 -30.27 -27.10 32.81
C LYS A 470 -28.85 -26.74 33.25
N LYS A 471 -27.85 -26.98 32.39
CA LYS A 471 -26.58 -26.25 32.48
C LYS A 471 -26.81 -24.86 31.86
N GLU A 472 -27.34 -23.96 32.67
CA GLU A 472 -27.39 -22.54 32.32
C GLU A 472 -25.94 -22.04 32.21
N SER A 473 -25.53 -21.67 31.00
CA SER A 473 -24.15 -21.27 30.74
C SER A 473 -23.93 -19.89 31.34
N VAL A 474 -23.33 -19.84 32.54
CA VAL A 474 -22.72 -18.62 33.06
C VAL A 474 -21.65 -18.19 32.06
N LYS A 475 -22.01 -17.23 31.19
CA LYS A 475 -21.03 -16.52 30.38
C LYS A 475 -20.09 -15.82 31.36
N ALA A 476 -18.81 -16.21 31.35
CA ALA A 476 -17.78 -15.33 31.87
C ALA A 476 -17.92 -14.00 31.10
N GLN A 477 -18.19 -12.93 31.82
CA GLN A 477 -18.39 -11.61 31.23
C GLN A 477 -17.01 -11.09 30.84
N GLU A 478 -16.69 -11.10 29.54
CA GLU A 478 -15.41 -10.64 29.00
C GLU A 478 -15.27 -9.13 29.22
N GLY A 479 -14.77 -8.76 30.40
CA GLY A 479 -14.60 -7.40 30.84
C GLY A 479 -13.50 -6.67 30.08
N ASN A 480 -13.90 -5.67 29.30
CA ASN A 480 -13.05 -4.61 28.75
C ASN A 480 -11.73 -5.09 28.10
N ASN A 481 -11.85 -5.63 26.89
CA ASN A 481 -10.71 -5.82 26.00
C ASN A 481 -10.28 -4.46 25.42
N PHE A 482 -9.41 -3.75 26.17
CA PHE A 482 -8.66 -2.62 25.61
C PHE A 482 -7.85 -3.10 24.41
N ILE A 483 -8.18 -2.57 23.24
CA ILE A 483 -7.47 -2.75 21.97
C ILE A 483 -7.07 -1.33 21.55
N PRO A 484 -5.78 -1.02 21.36
CA PRO A 484 -5.34 0.29 20.89
C PRO A 484 -6.06 0.65 19.57
N PRO A 485 -6.80 1.77 19.52
CA PRO A 485 -7.46 2.20 18.30
C PRO A 485 -6.44 2.78 17.30
N ASP A 486 -6.72 2.62 16.02
CA ASP A 486 -5.75 2.81 14.94
C ASP A 486 -5.15 4.24 14.94
N GLY A 487 -5.99 5.26 15.17
CA GLY A 487 -5.56 6.66 15.31
C GLY A 487 -4.73 6.97 16.56
N TRP A 488 -4.78 6.15 17.61
CA TRP A 488 -3.84 6.26 18.75
C TRP A 488 -2.47 5.70 18.37
N VAL A 489 -2.43 4.56 17.65
CA VAL A 489 -1.17 3.98 17.17
C VAL A 489 -0.50 4.90 16.15
N MET A 490 -1.24 5.41 15.16
CA MET A 490 -0.73 6.39 14.19
C MET A 490 -0.21 7.65 14.88
N LYS A 491 -0.97 8.23 15.82
CA LYS A 491 -0.47 9.37 16.59
C LYS A 491 0.78 9.04 17.38
N LYS A 492 0.91 7.84 17.95
CA LYS A 492 2.11 7.44 18.69
C LYS A 492 3.32 7.12 17.82
N ILE A 493 3.12 6.80 16.55
CA ILE A 493 4.20 6.79 15.55
C ILE A 493 4.65 8.24 15.26
N VAL A 494 3.72 9.19 15.05
CA VAL A 494 4.04 10.62 14.84
C VAL A 494 4.71 11.26 16.06
N ASP A 495 4.20 11.06 17.28
CA ASP A 495 4.84 11.49 18.54
C ASP A 495 6.29 10.95 18.67
N SER A 496 6.62 9.86 17.95
CA SER A 496 7.97 9.23 17.90
C SER A 496 8.79 9.62 16.66
N MET A 497 8.22 10.36 15.71
CA MET A 497 8.78 10.66 14.38
C MET A 497 8.38 12.07 13.88
N PRO A 498 8.79 13.15 14.57
CA PRO A 498 8.44 14.52 14.14
C PRO A 498 8.97 14.88 12.74
N GLU A 499 10.02 14.21 12.28
CA GLU A 499 10.58 14.35 10.92
C GLU A 499 9.54 14.07 9.80
N PHE A 500 8.51 13.26 10.07
CA PHE A 500 7.41 12.99 9.14
C PHE A 500 6.37 14.13 9.04
N GLU A 501 6.42 15.15 9.90
CA GLU A 501 5.54 16.34 9.82
C GLU A 501 6.22 17.55 9.14
N ASP A 502 7.55 17.68 9.20
CA ASP A 502 8.29 18.87 8.72
C ASP A 502 8.84 18.76 7.28
N GLU A 503 9.08 17.55 6.75
CA GLU A 503 9.54 17.37 5.37
C GLU A 503 8.37 17.26 4.35
N GLY A 504 8.62 17.69 3.11
CA GLY A 504 7.62 17.90 2.05
C GLY A 504 7.03 16.62 1.41
N MET A 505 6.57 15.70 2.25
CA MET A 505 6.16 14.34 1.92
C MET A 505 4.81 14.27 1.19
N GLU A 506 4.76 13.64 0.01
CA GLU A 506 3.49 13.33 -0.65
C GLU A 506 2.78 12.14 0.02
N ASN A 507 1.93 12.44 1.02
CA ASN A 507 1.08 11.52 1.80
C ASN A 507 1.77 10.75 2.94
N PRO A 508 2.27 11.41 4.01
CA PRO A 508 2.84 10.74 5.20
C PRO A 508 1.84 9.78 5.87
N ASP A 509 0.55 10.12 5.87
CA ASP A 509 -0.58 9.26 6.30
C ASP A 509 -0.50 7.82 5.75
N SER A 510 -0.01 7.66 4.52
CA SER A 510 0.07 6.35 3.87
C SER A 510 1.13 5.45 4.53
N ILE A 511 2.27 6.00 4.93
CA ILE A 511 3.39 5.27 5.53
C ILE A 511 3.09 5.00 7.00
N LEU A 512 2.63 6.04 7.72
CA LEU A 512 2.17 5.96 9.11
C LEU A 512 1.11 4.86 9.28
N LYS A 513 0.21 4.72 8.29
CA LYS A 513 -0.79 3.64 8.27
C LYS A 513 -0.19 2.26 8.06
N HIS A 514 0.70 2.06 7.07
CA HIS A 514 1.33 0.75 6.86
C HIS A 514 2.15 0.30 8.09
N LEU A 515 2.82 1.25 8.75
CA LEU A 515 3.57 0.97 9.98
C LEU A 515 2.62 0.64 11.15
N ALA A 516 1.52 1.38 11.32
CA ALA A 516 0.50 1.07 12.32
C ALA A 516 -0.14 -0.31 12.09
N ASP A 517 -0.51 -0.64 10.84
CA ASP A 517 -1.09 -1.94 10.47
C ASP A 517 -0.13 -3.12 10.74
N LEU A 518 1.18 -2.91 10.61
CA LEU A 518 2.23 -3.89 10.96
C LEU A 518 2.39 -4.08 12.48
N MET A 519 2.46 -2.98 13.24
CA MET A 519 2.77 -3.00 14.68
C MET A 519 1.58 -3.39 15.55
N ARG A 520 0.35 -3.01 15.15
CA ARG A 520 -0.90 -3.27 15.87
C ARG A 520 -1.14 -4.75 16.24
N PRO A 521 -0.99 -5.76 15.35
CA PRO A 521 -1.16 -7.16 15.74
C PRO A 521 -0.10 -7.66 16.73
N MET A 522 1.13 -7.14 16.67
CA MET A 522 2.19 -7.47 17.64
C MET A 522 1.82 -6.95 19.04
N LEU A 523 1.47 -5.66 19.12
CA LEU A 523 1.08 -4.98 20.36
C LEU A 523 -0.16 -5.61 21.01
N ILE A 524 -1.14 -6.02 20.19
CA ILE A 524 -2.33 -6.74 20.66
C ILE A 524 -1.96 -8.11 21.25
N ASN A 525 -0.90 -8.77 20.78
CA ASN A 525 -0.47 -10.07 21.29
C ASN A 525 0.36 -9.93 22.58
N SER A 526 1.30 -8.99 22.66
CA SER A 526 2.08 -8.78 23.89
C SER A 526 1.21 -8.37 25.09
N LEU A 527 0.25 -7.46 24.87
CA LEU A 527 -0.74 -7.07 25.88
C LEU A 527 -1.60 -8.26 26.35
N LYS A 528 -1.98 -9.18 25.46
CA LYS A 528 -2.70 -10.43 25.82
C LYS A 528 -1.84 -11.38 26.64
N GLU A 529 -0.58 -11.60 26.24
CA GLU A 529 0.33 -12.52 26.95
C GLU A 529 0.68 -11.98 28.34
N ARG A 530 0.94 -10.67 28.46
CA ARG A 530 1.18 -10.02 29.76
C ARG A 530 -0.04 -10.08 30.67
N ARG A 531 -1.25 -9.79 30.15
CA ARG A 531 -2.52 -9.94 30.89
C ARG A 531 -2.74 -11.38 31.35
N LYS A 532 -2.45 -12.37 30.51
CA LYS A 532 -2.51 -13.80 30.86
C LYS A 532 -1.53 -14.15 31.97
N LYS A 533 -0.29 -13.66 31.91
CA LYS A 533 0.73 -13.86 32.95
C LYS A 533 0.30 -13.29 34.30
N ILE A 534 -0.14 -12.02 34.34
CA ILE A 534 -0.65 -11.36 35.55
C ILE A 534 -1.84 -12.15 36.13
N PHE A 535 -2.77 -12.61 35.29
CA PHE A 535 -3.91 -13.42 35.76
C PHE A 535 -3.49 -14.76 36.37
N THR A 536 -2.48 -15.45 35.79
CA THR A 536 -1.93 -16.68 36.40
C THR A 536 -1.19 -16.42 37.72
N GLU A 537 -0.38 -15.37 37.79
CA GLU A 537 0.35 -15.02 39.02
C GLU A 537 -0.60 -14.59 40.14
N ASN A 538 -1.66 -13.84 39.81
CA ASN A 538 -2.72 -13.48 40.76
C ASN A 538 -3.55 -14.69 41.18
N ALA A 539 -3.83 -15.65 40.31
CA ALA A 539 -4.51 -16.90 40.69
C ALA A 539 -3.68 -17.71 41.71
N ASP A 540 -2.37 -17.83 41.50
CA ASP A 540 -1.47 -18.51 42.45
C ASP A 540 -1.28 -17.73 43.75
N ARG A 541 -1.27 -16.38 43.73
CA ARG A 541 -1.27 -15.52 44.93
C ARG A 541 -2.57 -15.71 45.72
N MET A 542 -3.71 -15.63 45.05
CA MET A 542 -5.06 -15.77 45.60
C MET A 542 -5.27 -17.15 46.25
N LYS A 543 -4.80 -18.23 45.62
CA LYS A 543 -4.85 -19.57 46.20
C LYS A 543 -4.01 -19.68 47.48
N ARG A 544 -2.74 -19.24 47.45
CA ARG A 544 -1.85 -19.28 48.63
C ARG A 544 -2.44 -18.53 49.82
N LEU A 545 -3.03 -17.36 49.58
CA LEU A 545 -3.72 -16.58 50.60
C LEU A 545 -4.86 -17.37 51.26
N MET A 546 -5.72 -18.03 50.48
CA MET A 546 -6.81 -18.84 51.06
C MET A 546 -6.29 -20.08 51.78
N ASP A 547 -5.26 -20.75 51.24
CA ASP A 547 -4.60 -21.90 51.89
C ASP A 547 -3.98 -21.49 53.25
N ASP A 548 -3.45 -20.27 53.39
CA ASP A 548 -2.88 -19.75 54.64
C ASP A 548 -3.94 -19.21 55.61
N LEU A 549 -4.97 -18.51 55.11
CA LEU A 549 -6.13 -18.09 55.89
C LEU A 549 -6.84 -19.30 56.55
N GLN A 550 -7.03 -20.39 55.81
CA GLN A 550 -7.60 -21.63 56.33
C GLN A 550 -6.76 -22.21 57.50
N LYS A 551 -5.42 -22.12 57.45
CA LYS A 551 -4.53 -22.57 58.55
C LYS A 551 -4.67 -21.70 59.79
N LYS A 552 -4.60 -20.36 59.63
CA LYS A 552 -4.81 -19.39 60.72
C LYS A 552 -6.16 -19.65 61.42
N LEU A 553 -7.18 -19.92 60.61
CA LEU A 553 -8.55 -20.05 61.07
C LEU A 553 -8.85 -21.41 61.73
N ASP A 554 -8.26 -22.49 61.23
CA ASP A 554 -8.37 -23.83 61.82
C ASP A 554 -7.98 -23.86 63.31
N GLU A 555 -6.87 -23.22 63.67
CA GLU A 555 -6.39 -23.17 65.06
C GLU A 555 -7.21 -22.20 65.92
N SER A 556 -7.36 -20.97 65.45
CA SER A 556 -8.01 -19.91 66.22
C SER A 556 -9.51 -20.17 66.46
N PHE A 557 -10.23 -20.73 65.49
CA PHE A 557 -11.65 -21.09 65.64
C PHE A 557 -11.87 -22.29 66.58
N LEU A 558 -10.92 -23.25 66.61
CA LEU A 558 -10.97 -24.35 67.58
C LEU A 558 -10.69 -23.86 69.01
N ASN A 559 -9.76 -22.92 69.19
CA ASN A 559 -9.53 -22.26 70.48
C ASN A 559 -10.76 -21.45 70.92
N MET A 560 -11.41 -20.74 70.00
CA MET A 560 -12.67 -20.01 70.27
C MET A 560 -13.80 -20.95 70.75
N GLN A 561 -14.01 -22.11 70.09
CA GLN A 561 -14.96 -23.13 70.55
C GLN A 561 -14.59 -23.72 71.93
N LEU A 562 -13.29 -23.75 72.27
CA LEU A 562 -12.84 -24.25 73.56
C LEU A 562 -13.11 -23.25 74.70
N TYR A 563 -13.01 -21.94 74.43
CA TYR A 563 -13.36 -20.89 75.37
C TYR A 563 -14.88 -20.68 75.49
N GLU A 564 -15.64 -20.80 74.40
CA GLU A 564 -17.11 -20.81 74.37
C GLU A 564 -17.67 -21.84 75.38
N LYS A 565 -17.11 -23.06 75.38
CA LYS A 565 -17.45 -24.12 76.34
C LYS A 565 -17.19 -23.78 77.81
N ALA A 566 -16.35 -22.80 78.15
CA ALA A 566 -16.14 -22.41 79.55
C ALA A 566 -17.25 -21.49 80.08
N LEU A 567 -18.05 -20.89 79.20
CA LEU A 567 -19.16 -20.01 79.56
C LEU A 567 -20.35 -20.77 80.15
N GLU A 568 -20.51 -22.05 79.77
CA GLU A 568 -21.47 -23.00 80.35
C GLU A 568 -21.40 -23.06 81.89
N LEU A 569 -20.23 -22.78 82.49
CA LEU A 569 -20.03 -22.80 83.94
C LEU A 569 -20.59 -21.57 84.67
N PHE A 570 -21.10 -20.57 83.94
CA PHE A 570 -21.53 -19.27 84.50
C PHE A 570 -22.95 -18.88 84.10
N GLU A 571 -23.74 -19.77 83.49
CA GLU A 571 -25.11 -19.43 83.05
C GLU A 571 -26.03 -19.02 84.21
N ASP A 572 -25.79 -19.55 85.43
CA ASP A 572 -26.51 -19.19 86.66
C ASP A 572 -26.23 -17.75 87.14
N ASP A 573 -25.07 -17.16 86.81
CA ASP A 573 -24.77 -15.74 87.07
C ASP A 573 -24.82 -14.93 85.77
N GLN A 574 -26.00 -14.41 85.47
CA GLN A 574 -26.26 -13.55 84.33
C GLN A 574 -25.34 -12.31 84.27
N SER A 575 -24.81 -11.82 85.40
CA SER A 575 -23.92 -10.67 85.44
C SER A 575 -22.49 -11.03 85.01
N THR A 576 -21.93 -12.11 85.55
CA THR A 576 -20.60 -12.62 85.16
C THR A 576 -20.62 -13.21 83.74
N SER A 577 -21.66 -13.96 83.37
CA SER A 577 -21.86 -14.48 82.02
C SER A 577 -21.80 -13.38 80.95
N ALA A 578 -22.51 -12.27 81.16
CA ALA A 578 -22.50 -11.14 80.24
C ALA A 578 -21.13 -10.44 80.13
N VAL A 579 -20.32 -10.46 81.20
CA VAL A 579 -18.93 -9.94 81.19
C VAL A 579 -18.00 -10.89 80.43
N LEU A 580 -18.12 -12.20 80.62
CA LEU A 580 -17.31 -13.22 79.95
C LEU A 580 -17.61 -13.29 78.44
N HIS A 581 -18.88 -13.34 78.03
CA HIS A 581 -19.26 -13.28 76.61
C HIS A 581 -18.69 -12.01 75.94
N ARG A 582 -18.84 -10.83 76.56
CA ARG A 582 -18.33 -9.57 76.00
C ARG A 582 -16.79 -9.53 75.96
N HIS A 583 -16.11 -10.19 76.89
CA HIS A 583 -14.64 -10.29 76.85
C HIS A 583 -14.18 -11.10 75.65
N LEU A 584 -14.71 -12.32 75.45
CA LEU A 584 -14.36 -13.16 74.31
C LEU A 584 -14.74 -12.53 72.96
N LEU A 585 -15.85 -11.80 72.89
CA LEU A 585 -16.18 -10.99 71.71
C LEU A 585 -15.11 -9.94 71.41
N ARG A 586 -14.59 -9.24 72.44
CA ARG A 586 -13.59 -8.18 72.28
C ARG A 586 -12.14 -8.65 72.14
N THR A 587 -11.83 -9.91 72.45
CA THR A 587 -10.49 -10.48 72.32
C THR A 587 -10.43 -11.49 71.17
N THR A 588 -10.84 -12.73 71.42
CA THR A 588 -10.67 -13.84 70.48
C THR A 588 -11.59 -13.75 69.27
N ALA A 589 -12.83 -13.27 69.41
CA ALA A 589 -13.73 -13.11 68.28
C ALA A 589 -13.26 -11.99 67.32
N ALA A 590 -12.81 -10.87 67.88
CA ALA A 590 -12.35 -9.71 67.12
C ALA A 590 -11.14 -10.04 66.24
N THR A 591 -10.08 -10.63 66.78
CA THR A 591 -8.87 -10.96 65.99
C THR A 591 -9.13 -11.98 64.88
N ILE A 592 -10.05 -12.93 65.11
CA ILE A 592 -10.46 -13.91 64.10
C ILE A 592 -11.30 -13.24 62.99
N ALA A 593 -12.23 -12.35 63.37
CA ALA A 593 -13.03 -11.59 62.41
C ALA A 593 -12.16 -10.63 61.56
N ASP A 594 -11.20 -9.95 62.18
CA ASP A 594 -10.30 -9.00 61.50
C ASP A 594 -9.41 -9.72 60.49
N THR A 595 -8.83 -10.85 60.89
CA THR A 595 -8.05 -11.72 59.99
C THR A 595 -8.87 -12.17 58.79
N LEU A 596 -10.13 -12.57 59.00
CA LEU A 596 -11.02 -13.02 57.93
C LEU A 596 -11.42 -11.86 56.99
N LEU A 597 -11.82 -10.70 57.52
CA LEU A 597 -12.23 -9.55 56.70
C LEU A 597 -11.08 -8.97 55.89
N HIS A 598 -9.88 -8.88 56.48
CA HIS A 598 -8.67 -8.38 55.83
C HIS A 598 -8.24 -9.28 54.65
N ASP A 599 -8.09 -10.58 54.90
CA ASP A 599 -7.60 -11.50 53.86
C ASP A 599 -8.64 -11.66 52.74
N LEU A 600 -9.96 -11.58 53.04
CA LEU A 600 -11.02 -11.56 52.02
C LEU A 600 -11.03 -10.29 51.15
N ASP A 601 -10.70 -9.12 51.70
CA ASP A 601 -10.58 -7.88 50.92
C ASP A 601 -9.37 -7.93 49.97
N ILE A 602 -8.23 -8.46 50.43
CA ILE A 602 -7.07 -8.74 49.56
C ILE A 602 -7.44 -9.75 48.46
N HIS A 603 -8.13 -10.83 48.80
CA HIS A 603 -8.63 -11.81 47.83
C HIS A 603 -9.54 -11.15 46.78
N ASN A 604 -10.42 -10.23 47.18
CA ASN A 604 -11.29 -9.50 46.25
C ASN A 604 -10.47 -8.55 45.34
N LYS A 605 -9.48 -7.82 45.88
CA LYS A 605 -8.57 -6.96 45.11
C LYS A 605 -7.79 -7.74 44.06
N LEU A 606 -7.15 -8.85 44.45
CA LEU A 606 -6.41 -9.73 43.52
C LEU A 606 -7.32 -10.31 42.43
N LYS A 607 -8.54 -10.73 42.78
CA LYS A 607 -9.54 -11.26 41.84
C LYS A 607 -9.99 -10.21 40.81
N ASN A 608 -10.04 -8.94 41.21
CA ASN A 608 -10.43 -7.82 40.35
C ASN A 608 -9.23 -7.19 39.60
N GLY A 609 -8.04 -7.80 39.68
CA GLY A 609 -6.84 -7.33 38.98
C GLY A 609 -6.15 -6.12 39.60
N ILE A 610 -6.52 -5.73 40.82
CA ILE A 610 -5.89 -4.63 41.56
C ILE A 610 -4.57 -5.12 42.15
N GLU A 611 -3.48 -4.38 41.92
CA GLU A 611 -2.20 -4.67 42.55
C GLU A 611 -2.30 -4.48 44.07
N VAL A 612 -1.99 -5.54 44.82
CA VAL A 612 -1.83 -5.49 46.28
C VAL A 612 -0.34 -5.68 46.56
N GLY A 613 0.26 -4.72 47.27
CA GLY A 613 1.66 -4.80 47.66
C GLY A 613 1.96 -6.03 48.52
N ASP A 614 3.19 -6.54 48.46
CA ASP A 614 3.64 -7.71 49.21
C ASP A 614 3.87 -7.38 50.70
N SER A 615 2.79 -7.05 51.40
CA SER A 615 2.72 -6.84 52.85
C SER A 615 3.11 -8.12 53.58
N LYS A 616 4.37 -8.19 54.01
CA LYS A 616 4.92 -9.32 54.77
C LYS A 616 4.15 -9.47 56.07
N ALA A 617 3.44 -10.59 56.23
CA ALA A 617 2.69 -10.88 57.43
C ALA A 617 3.62 -11.06 58.65
N GLN A 618 3.37 -10.29 59.72
CA GLN A 618 3.84 -10.64 61.06
C GLN A 618 3.05 -9.99 62.21
N ASP A 619 2.46 -8.81 62.01
CA ASP A 619 1.59 -8.19 63.03
C ASP A 619 0.15 -8.74 62.98
N PRO A 620 -0.52 -8.88 64.14
CA PRO A 620 -1.95 -9.18 64.20
C PRO A 620 -2.75 -7.95 63.73
N VAL A 621 -3.54 -8.11 62.68
CA VAL A 621 -4.41 -7.05 62.16
C VAL A 621 -5.49 -6.73 63.22
N LEU A 622 -5.40 -5.55 63.82
CA LEU A 622 -6.36 -5.01 64.78
C LEU A 622 -7.11 -3.85 64.10
N LEU A 623 -8.38 -4.08 63.75
CA LEU A 623 -9.20 -3.09 63.05
C LEU A 623 -10.00 -2.22 64.02
N GLU A 624 -10.35 -1.01 63.60
CA GLU A 624 -11.46 -0.24 64.19
C GLU A 624 -12.83 -0.73 63.66
N SER A 625 -13.93 -0.39 64.35
CA SER A 625 -15.28 -0.75 63.90
C SER A 625 -15.65 -0.09 62.56
N SER A 626 -15.20 1.15 62.37
CA SER A 626 -15.21 1.91 61.11
C SER A 626 -14.60 1.12 59.95
N GLU A 627 -13.40 0.56 60.15
CA GLU A 627 -12.65 -0.18 59.14
C GLU A 627 -13.29 -1.54 58.83
N ARG A 628 -13.72 -2.29 59.84
CA ARG A 628 -14.51 -3.54 59.66
C ARG A 628 -15.72 -3.30 58.77
N MET A 629 -16.46 -2.22 59.01
CA MET A 629 -17.63 -1.83 58.24
C MET A 629 -17.31 -1.35 56.82
N ALA A 630 -16.10 -0.83 56.58
CA ALA A 630 -15.62 -0.50 55.23
C ALA A 630 -15.25 -1.77 54.44
N LEU A 631 -14.42 -2.64 55.01
CA LEU A 631 -14.04 -3.92 54.39
C LEU A 631 -15.28 -4.77 54.07
N ALA A 632 -16.22 -4.89 55.01
CA ALA A 632 -17.47 -5.63 54.80
C ALA A 632 -18.33 -5.08 53.65
N LYS A 633 -18.25 -3.78 53.33
CA LYS A 633 -18.93 -3.16 52.17
C LYS A 633 -18.18 -3.32 50.85
N ASN A 634 -16.86 -3.44 50.89
CA ASN A 634 -16.03 -3.68 49.69
C ASN A 634 -16.22 -5.09 49.11
N LEU A 635 -16.71 -6.04 49.90
CA LEU A 635 -16.98 -7.41 49.46
C LEU A 635 -18.20 -7.50 48.55
N ASN A 636 -18.27 -8.57 47.73
CA ASN A 636 -19.28 -8.66 46.67
C ASN A 636 -20.59 -9.35 47.12
N GLY A 637 -21.70 -8.60 47.08
CA GLY A 637 -23.08 -9.11 47.04
C GLY A 637 -23.52 -9.95 48.25
N SER A 638 -23.42 -11.27 48.15
CA SER A 638 -23.81 -12.18 49.23
C SER A 638 -22.78 -12.19 50.37
N LEU A 639 -21.50 -12.13 50.01
CA LEU A 639 -20.38 -12.10 50.96
C LEU A 639 -20.42 -10.85 51.85
N SER A 640 -20.75 -9.68 51.27
CA SER A 640 -20.90 -8.43 52.03
C SER A 640 -22.02 -8.48 53.08
N ARG A 641 -23.19 -9.02 52.73
CA ARG A 641 -24.32 -9.13 53.67
C ARG A 641 -23.97 -10.02 54.88
N LYS A 642 -23.24 -11.12 54.65
CA LYS A 642 -22.73 -11.99 55.72
C LYS A 642 -21.60 -11.33 56.53
N ALA A 643 -20.73 -10.55 55.88
CA ALA A 643 -19.67 -9.80 56.56
C ALA A 643 -20.22 -8.70 57.47
N LEU A 644 -21.24 -7.95 57.03
CA LEU A 644 -21.92 -6.94 57.84
C LEU A 644 -22.60 -7.58 59.07
N ALA A 645 -23.31 -8.69 58.88
CA ALA A 645 -23.93 -9.44 59.98
C ALA A 645 -22.89 -9.97 61.00
N LEU A 646 -21.67 -10.31 60.55
CA LEU A 646 -20.58 -10.69 61.45
C LEU A 646 -20.09 -9.50 62.31
N VAL A 647 -19.94 -8.32 61.72
CA VAL A 647 -19.53 -7.11 62.46
C VAL A 647 -20.61 -6.69 63.46
N GLU A 648 -21.89 -6.74 63.07
CA GLU A 648 -23.02 -6.51 63.99
C GLU A 648 -23.04 -7.52 65.16
N ALA A 649 -22.75 -8.80 64.90
CA ALA A 649 -22.68 -9.83 65.93
C ALA A 649 -21.47 -9.66 66.87
N LEU A 650 -20.36 -9.11 66.39
CA LEU A 650 -19.16 -8.82 67.17
C LEU A 650 -19.40 -7.73 68.23
N GLU A 651 -20.21 -6.72 67.92
CA GLU A 651 -20.65 -5.69 68.88
C GLU A 651 -21.80 -6.17 69.82
N GLY A 652 -22.23 -7.42 69.67
CA GLY A 652 -23.36 -8.01 70.37
C GLY A 652 -23.15 -8.36 71.85
N LYS A 653 -24.00 -9.27 72.36
CA LYS A 653 -24.05 -9.65 73.79
C LYS A 653 -23.75 -11.12 74.08
N ARG A 654 -23.77 -12.01 73.07
CA ARG A 654 -23.55 -13.45 73.21
C ARG A 654 -22.62 -13.96 72.11
N VAL A 655 -21.78 -14.94 72.46
CA VAL A 655 -20.76 -15.52 71.58
C VAL A 655 -21.40 -16.43 70.53
N ASP A 656 -22.41 -17.20 70.91
CA ASP A 656 -23.13 -18.16 70.06
C ASP A 656 -23.79 -17.50 68.81
N ALA A 657 -24.15 -16.22 68.90
CA ALA A 657 -24.58 -15.41 67.75
C ALA A 657 -23.43 -15.15 66.77
N PHE A 658 -22.31 -14.60 67.26
CA PHE A 658 -21.08 -14.40 66.50
C PHE A 658 -20.60 -15.70 65.85
N MET A 659 -20.56 -16.80 66.61
CA MET A 659 -20.11 -18.10 66.11
C MET A 659 -20.98 -18.62 64.96
N THR A 660 -22.25 -18.18 64.87
CA THR A 660 -23.16 -18.54 63.79
C THR A 660 -22.95 -17.66 62.56
N THR A 661 -22.94 -16.33 62.69
CA THR A 661 -22.63 -15.42 61.57
C THR A 661 -21.22 -15.64 61.01
N PHE A 662 -20.28 -16.06 61.86
CA PHE A 662 -18.92 -16.41 61.47
C PHE A 662 -18.88 -17.69 60.61
N ARG A 663 -19.66 -18.72 60.99
CA ARG A 663 -19.84 -19.92 60.16
C ARG A 663 -20.44 -19.56 58.81
N ASP A 664 -21.51 -18.76 58.81
CA ASP A 664 -22.19 -18.34 57.58
C ASP A 664 -21.23 -17.63 56.60
N LEU A 665 -20.37 -16.73 57.10
CA LEU A 665 -19.39 -16.01 56.27
C LEU A 665 -18.25 -16.93 55.78
N ALA A 666 -17.72 -17.80 56.64
CA ALA A 666 -16.66 -18.73 56.25
C ALA A 666 -17.14 -19.72 55.18
N GLU A 667 -18.35 -20.26 55.30
CA GLU A 667 -18.94 -21.15 54.30
C GLU A 667 -19.19 -20.44 52.96
N GLU A 668 -19.62 -19.16 52.97
CA GLU A 668 -19.72 -18.32 51.76
C GLU A 668 -18.36 -18.05 51.10
N SER A 669 -17.30 -18.00 51.92
CA SER A 669 -15.91 -17.81 51.50
C SER A 669 -15.27 -19.09 50.96
N GLY A 670 -15.95 -20.23 51.06
CA GLY A 670 -15.39 -21.56 50.73
C GLY A 670 -14.42 -22.12 51.77
N LEU A 671 -14.34 -21.52 52.96
CA LEU A 671 -13.51 -21.98 54.07
C LEU A 671 -14.23 -23.06 54.87
N VAL A 672 -13.51 -24.12 55.26
CA VAL A 672 -14.06 -25.27 55.97
C VAL A 672 -13.73 -25.19 57.46
N LEU A 673 -14.73 -24.88 58.28
CA LEU A 673 -14.53 -24.73 59.73
C LEU A 673 -14.56 -26.06 60.48
N LYS A 674 -13.47 -26.37 61.18
CA LYS A 674 -13.35 -27.54 62.06
C LYS A 674 -14.29 -27.44 63.26
N LYS A 675 -14.82 -28.59 63.70
CA LYS A 675 -15.67 -28.73 64.89
C LYS A 675 -14.90 -29.43 66.00
N LEU A 676 -15.01 -28.92 67.23
CA LEU A 676 -14.29 -29.38 68.40
C LEU A 676 -14.84 -30.73 68.92
N ASP A 677 -14.33 -31.83 68.37
CA ASP A 677 -14.63 -33.18 68.84
C ASP A 677 -13.95 -33.49 70.20
N LYS A 678 -14.40 -34.54 70.89
CA LYS A 678 -13.93 -34.93 72.24
C LYS A 678 -12.46 -35.37 72.32
N LYS A 679 -11.81 -35.66 71.20
CA LYS A 679 -10.38 -35.97 71.11
C LYS A 679 -9.58 -34.68 70.90
N LEU A 680 -9.97 -33.84 69.95
CA LEU A 680 -9.39 -32.51 69.72
C LEU A 680 -9.49 -31.63 70.97
N GLU A 681 -10.64 -31.64 71.66
CA GLU A 681 -10.86 -30.97 72.94
C GLU A 681 -9.83 -31.37 74.00
N ARG A 682 -9.56 -32.66 74.16
CA ARG A 682 -8.56 -33.16 75.12
C ARG A 682 -7.14 -32.77 74.69
N THR A 683 -6.82 -32.83 73.40
CA THR A 683 -5.51 -32.43 72.88
C THR A 683 -5.27 -30.92 73.06
N LEU A 684 -6.25 -30.08 72.74
CA LEU A 684 -6.16 -28.63 72.89
C LEU A 684 -6.15 -28.20 74.35
N LEU A 685 -6.95 -28.82 75.24
CA LEU A 685 -6.85 -28.57 76.68
C LEU A 685 -5.49 -28.97 77.24
N HIS A 686 -4.88 -30.05 76.76
CA HIS A 686 -3.53 -30.44 77.18
C HIS A 686 -2.46 -29.47 76.66
N ALA A 687 -2.58 -29.02 75.40
CA ALA A 687 -1.68 -28.01 74.81
C ALA A 687 -1.80 -26.66 75.53
N TYR A 688 -3.02 -26.14 75.68
CA TYR A 688 -3.32 -24.90 76.41
C TYR A 688 -2.89 -24.99 77.89
N ARG A 689 -3.08 -26.13 78.55
CA ARG A 689 -2.54 -26.36 79.90
C ARG A 689 -1.02 -26.29 79.94
N LYS A 690 -0.32 -26.90 78.98
CA LYS A 690 1.15 -26.89 78.91
C LYS A 690 1.69 -25.48 78.65
N ASP A 691 1.09 -24.77 77.69
CA ASP A 691 1.43 -23.38 77.39
C ASP A 691 1.18 -22.47 78.61
N LEU A 692 -0.01 -22.55 79.21
CA LEU A 692 -0.38 -21.73 80.36
C LEU A 692 0.47 -22.05 81.62
N ILE A 693 0.95 -23.29 81.79
CA ILE A 693 1.99 -23.63 82.80
C ILE A 693 3.29 -22.88 82.50
N SER A 694 3.74 -22.87 81.25
CA SER A 694 4.93 -22.11 80.83
C SER A 694 4.74 -20.61 81.10
N GLN A 695 3.60 -20.04 80.69
CA GLN A 695 3.28 -18.63 80.93
C GLN A 695 3.24 -18.31 82.43
N VAL A 696 2.59 -19.10 83.29
CA VAL A 696 2.54 -18.90 84.75
C VAL A 696 3.95 -18.96 85.39
N SER A 697 4.86 -19.72 84.77
CA SER A 697 6.25 -19.85 85.24
C SER A 697 7.10 -18.63 84.84
N THR A 698 6.84 -18.02 83.68
CA THR A 698 7.59 -16.87 83.15
C THR A 698 6.94 -15.50 83.40
N GLU A 699 5.67 -15.45 83.81
CA GLU A 699 4.92 -14.21 83.98
C GLU A 699 5.48 -13.35 85.13
N SER A 700 5.79 -12.09 84.83
CA SER A 700 6.41 -11.14 85.77
C SER A 700 5.45 -10.05 86.24
N ASP A 701 4.29 -9.88 85.60
CA ASP A 701 3.24 -9.00 86.13
C ASP A 701 2.37 -9.74 87.18
N PRO A 702 2.29 -9.26 88.44
CA PRO A 702 1.40 -9.83 89.45
C PRO A 702 -0.09 -9.80 89.04
N VAL A 703 -0.53 -8.83 88.23
CA VAL A 703 -1.94 -8.71 87.83
C VAL A 703 -2.29 -9.77 86.77
N ALA A 704 -1.49 -9.91 85.73
CA ALA A 704 -1.64 -10.95 84.70
C ALA A 704 -1.46 -12.37 85.27
N LEU A 705 -0.54 -12.56 86.23
CA LEU A 705 -0.31 -13.85 86.86
C LEU A 705 -1.60 -14.41 87.49
N LEU A 706 -2.38 -13.58 88.20
CA LEU A 706 -3.64 -14.00 88.82
C LEU A 706 -4.63 -14.55 87.79
N ALA A 707 -4.82 -13.85 86.66
CA ALA A 707 -5.73 -14.30 85.61
C ALA A 707 -5.28 -15.64 84.99
N LYS A 708 -3.97 -15.80 84.74
CA LYS A 708 -3.38 -17.04 84.20
C LYS A 708 -3.47 -18.21 85.19
N VAL A 709 -3.24 -17.94 86.48
CA VAL A 709 -3.41 -18.91 87.58
C VAL A 709 -4.86 -19.39 87.70
N VAL A 710 -5.84 -18.47 87.71
CA VAL A 710 -7.27 -18.84 87.78
C VAL A 710 -7.68 -19.65 86.55
N SER A 711 -7.26 -19.24 85.35
CA SER A 711 -7.52 -19.98 84.11
C SER A 711 -6.95 -21.40 84.16
N LEU A 712 -5.76 -21.59 84.74
CA LEU A 712 -5.11 -22.90 84.89
C LEU A 712 -5.76 -23.76 85.97
N LEU A 713 -6.28 -23.16 87.05
CA LEU A 713 -7.11 -23.84 88.05
C LEU A 713 -8.45 -24.30 87.45
N TYR A 714 -9.08 -23.53 86.56
CA TYR A 714 -10.29 -23.96 85.84
C TYR A 714 -10.05 -25.21 84.97
N ILE A 715 -8.87 -25.33 84.35
CA ILE A 715 -8.50 -26.56 83.62
C ILE A 715 -8.34 -27.74 84.59
N LYS A 716 -7.73 -27.53 85.77
CA LYS A 716 -7.59 -28.60 86.80
C LYS A 716 -8.94 -29.04 87.38
N ALA A 717 -9.81 -28.10 87.74
CA ALA A 717 -11.04 -28.36 88.51
C ALA A 717 -12.25 -28.74 87.65
N HIS A 718 -12.38 -28.13 86.46
CA HIS A 718 -13.55 -28.29 85.60
C HIS A 718 -13.22 -28.86 84.20
N ASN A 719 -11.94 -29.00 83.85
CA ASN A 719 -11.50 -29.39 82.49
C ASN A 719 -12.10 -28.50 81.38
N LYS A 720 -12.14 -27.19 81.64
CA LYS A 720 -12.57 -26.14 80.70
C LYS A 720 -11.49 -25.04 80.63
N ALA A 721 -11.32 -24.43 79.47
CA ALA A 721 -10.37 -23.33 79.27
C ALA A 721 -11.07 -21.98 79.51
N LEU A 722 -11.02 -21.46 80.73
CA LEU A 722 -11.58 -20.14 81.01
C LEU A 722 -10.65 -19.04 80.48
N GLN A 723 -11.22 -18.04 79.82
CA GLN A 723 -10.61 -16.74 79.50
C GLN A 723 -11.48 -15.67 80.17
N ALA A 724 -10.96 -15.01 81.20
CA ALA A 724 -11.74 -14.10 82.05
C ALA A 724 -11.04 -12.74 82.22
N PRO A 725 -11.75 -11.61 82.03
CA PRO A 725 -11.21 -10.30 82.35
C PRO A 725 -11.14 -10.12 83.87
N GLY A 726 -10.26 -9.24 84.36
CA GLY A 726 -10.08 -8.99 85.80
C GLY A 726 -11.37 -8.71 86.60
N ARG A 727 -12.40 -8.14 85.96
CA ARG A 727 -13.72 -7.90 86.58
C ARG A 727 -14.53 -9.17 86.88
N ALA A 728 -14.29 -10.26 86.15
CA ALA A 728 -14.95 -11.56 86.38
C ALA A 728 -14.12 -12.52 87.26
N ILE A 729 -12.83 -12.21 87.51
CA ILE A 729 -11.93 -13.08 88.27
C ILE A 729 -12.44 -13.34 89.70
N ALA A 730 -13.09 -12.36 90.35
CA ALA A 730 -13.69 -12.55 91.67
C ALA A 730 -14.79 -13.63 91.69
N ALA A 731 -15.69 -13.60 90.71
CA ALA A 731 -16.76 -14.59 90.57
C ALA A 731 -16.23 -15.97 90.11
N ALA A 732 -15.19 -15.98 89.26
CA ALA A 732 -14.49 -17.21 88.90
C ALA A 732 -13.81 -17.86 90.13
N ILE A 733 -13.24 -17.06 91.04
CA ILE A 733 -12.65 -17.59 92.28
C ILE A 733 -13.74 -18.15 93.21
N SER A 734 -14.86 -17.45 93.42
CA SER A 734 -15.93 -17.96 94.29
C SER A 734 -16.55 -19.28 93.80
N HIS A 735 -16.65 -19.48 92.47
CA HIS A 735 -17.10 -20.75 91.89
C HIS A 735 -16.08 -21.91 92.03
N LEU A 736 -14.80 -21.63 92.28
CA LEU A 736 -13.79 -22.65 92.58
C LEU A 736 -13.82 -23.12 94.06
N LYS A 737 -14.64 -22.51 94.93
CA LYS A 737 -14.64 -22.79 96.38
C LYS A 737 -14.82 -24.27 96.71
N ASP A 738 -15.77 -24.95 96.05
CA ASP A 738 -16.08 -26.37 96.30
C ASP A 738 -15.15 -27.34 95.53
N LYS A 739 -13.98 -26.84 95.09
CA LYS A 739 -12.97 -27.55 94.28
C LYS A 739 -11.52 -27.30 94.73
N LEU A 740 -11.31 -26.48 95.76
CA LEU A 740 -9.99 -26.13 96.28
C LEU A 740 -9.93 -26.37 97.80
N ASP A 741 -8.74 -26.69 98.31
CA ASP A 741 -8.51 -26.74 99.76
C ASP A 741 -8.71 -25.34 100.37
N GLU A 742 -9.19 -25.28 101.62
CA GLU A 742 -9.55 -24.00 102.27
C GLU A 742 -8.35 -23.04 102.41
N SER A 743 -7.14 -23.58 102.55
CA SER A 743 -5.88 -22.81 102.49
C SER A 743 -5.63 -22.21 101.10
N ALA A 744 -5.76 -22.99 100.04
CA ALA A 744 -5.56 -22.55 98.66
C ALA A 744 -6.62 -21.54 98.22
N TYR A 745 -7.89 -21.78 98.57
CA TYR A 745 -8.98 -20.83 98.35
C TYR A 745 -8.74 -19.50 99.06
N LYS A 746 -8.25 -19.54 100.31
CA LYS A 746 -7.90 -18.33 101.06
C LYS A 746 -6.75 -17.57 100.39
N THR A 747 -5.64 -18.22 100.05
CA THR A 747 -4.51 -17.59 99.34
C THR A 747 -4.96 -16.91 98.04
N LEU A 748 -5.81 -17.58 97.25
CA LEU A 748 -6.34 -17.05 95.99
C LEU A 748 -7.26 -15.82 96.21
N THR A 749 -8.07 -15.84 97.27
CA THR A 749 -8.98 -14.74 97.65
C THR A 749 -8.22 -13.54 98.23
N ASP A 750 -7.23 -13.78 99.10
CA ASP A 750 -6.37 -12.75 99.68
C ASP A 750 -5.56 -12.03 98.57
N TYR A 751 -4.99 -12.80 97.62
CA TYR A 751 -4.28 -12.27 96.46
C TYR A 751 -5.22 -11.43 95.57
N GLN A 752 -6.40 -11.95 95.20
CA GLN A 752 -7.37 -11.20 94.39
C GLN A 752 -7.84 -9.90 95.08
N THR A 753 -8.03 -9.92 96.40
CA THR A 753 -8.39 -8.72 97.18
C THR A 753 -7.27 -7.68 97.12
N ALA A 754 -6.01 -8.10 97.25
CA ALA A 754 -4.86 -7.23 97.07
C ALA A 754 -4.71 -6.71 95.63
N THR A 755 -4.96 -7.55 94.60
CA THR A 755 -4.94 -7.14 93.18
C THR A 755 -6.02 -6.10 92.88
N VAL A 756 -7.26 -6.29 93.37
CA VAL A 756 -8.33 -5.29 93.22
C VAL A 756 -8.00 -4.00 93.98
N THR A 757 -7.36 -4.09 95.15
CA THR A 757 -6.89 -2.91 95.89
C THR A 757 -5.83 -2.13 95.09
N LEU A 758 -4.85 -2.83 94.49
CA LEU A 758 -3.83 -2.21 93.63
C LEU A 758 -4.48 -1.53 92.41
N LEU A 759 -5.35 -2.23 91.68
CA LEU A 759 -6.05 -1.68 90.51
C LEU A 759 -6.95 -0.50 90.86
N ALA A 760 -7.62 -0.52 92.02
CA ALA A 760 -8.41 0.60 92.50
C ALA A 760 -7.53 1.84 92.77
N LEU A 761 -6.39 1.67 93.46
CA LEU A 761 -5.42 2.75 93.69
C LEU A 761 -4.89 3.33 92.37
N MET A 762 -4.47 2.46 91.44
CA MET A 762 -4.01 2.88 90.10
C MET A 762 -5.08 3.60 89.28
N SER A 763 -6.36 3.24 89.45
CA SER A 763 -7.48 3.93 88.78
C SER A 763 -7.87 5.25 89.44
N ALA A 764 -7.47 5.48 90.69
CA ALA A 764 -7.71 6.72 91.42
C ALA A 764 -6.55 7.73 91.29
N SER A 765 -5.36 7.30 90.90
CA SER A 765 -4.16 8.15 90.77
C SER A 765 -4.01 8.83 89.41
N THR A 766 -5.10 9.02 88.64
CA THR A 766 -5.08 9.64 87.30
C THR A 766 -5.30 11.16 87.34
N GLY A 767 -4.77 11.82 88.37
CA GLY A 767 -4.86 13.27 88.60
C GLY A 767 -3.69 13.76 89.45
N GLU A 768 -3.30 15.03 89.27
CA GLU A 768 -2.03 15.58 89.76
C GLU A 768 -2.01 15.91 91.28
N GLU A 769 -2.04 14.90 92.14
CA GLU A 769 -1.66 15.04 93.57
C GLU A 769 -0.61 14.00 93.97
N HIS A 770 0.63 14.47 94.16
CA HIS A 770 1.82 13.65 94.35
C HIS A 770 2.17 13.39 95.82
N ASP A 771 2.29 12.09 96.16
CA ASP A 771 3.31 11.45 97.01
C ASP A 771 2.68 10.23 97.72
N CYS A 772 1.78 10.48 98.68
CA CYS A 772 1.12 9.45 99.49
C CYS A 772 0.29 8.41 98.68
N SER A 773 0.01 8.67 97.41
CA SER A 773 -0.68 7.78 96.47
C SER A 773 0.28 6.77 95.83
N ALA A 774 1.46 7.23 95.36
CA ALA A 774 2.45 6.43 94.66
C ALA A 774 3.08 5.37 95.57
N ASP A 775 3.49 5.74 96.79
CA ASP A 775 4.07 4.81 97.77
C ASP A 775 3.12 3.66 98.13
N ARG A 776 1.81 3.94 98.16
CA ARG A 776 0.77 2.92 98.43
C ARG A 776 0.60 1.96 97.25
N ILE A 777 0.75 2.44 96.02
CA ILE A 777 0.74 1.61 94.80
C ILE A 777 1.99 0.71 94.77
N LEU A 778 3.17 1.28 95.03
CA LEU A 778 4.44 0.53 95.08
C LEU A 778 4.40 -0.54 96.19
N SER A 779 4.09 -0.16 97.43
CA SER A 779 4.01 -1.10 98.56
C SER A 779 2.98 -2.22 98.35
N LYS A 780 1.85 -1.95 97.67
CA LYS A 780 0.87 -2.99 97.30
C LYS A 780 1.32 -3.87 96.13
N ARG A 781 2.12 -3.33 95.21
CA ARG A 781 2.77 -4.10 94.14
C ARG A 781 3.84 -5.04 94.70
N GLU A 782 4.74 -4.53 95.53
CA GLU A 782 5.78 -5.33 96.22
C GLU A 782 5.16 -6.46 97.06
N LEU A 783 4.05 -6.18 97.76
CA LEU A 783 3.29 -7.20 98.50
C LEU A 783 2.80 -8.33 97.57
N LEU A 784 2.19 -7.99 96.42
CA LEU A 784 1.71 -8.97 95.44
C LEU A 784 2.86 -9.73 94.79
N GLU A 785 3.99 -9.07 94.50
CA GLU A 785 5.20 -9.68 93.94
C GLU A 785 5.83 -10.67 94.94
N SER A 786 5.87 -10.33 96.24
CA SER A 786 6.31 -11.24 97.31
C SER A 786 5.42 -12.48 97.46
N GLN A 787 4.15 -12.40 97.04
CA GLN A 787 3.18 -13.48 97.08
C GLN A 787 3.12 -14.30 95.78
N MET A 788 3.72 -13.85 94.67
CA MET A 788 3.75 -14.59 93.40
C MET A 788 4.28 -16.03 93.52
N PRO A 789 5.33 -16.35 94.32
CA PRO A 789 5.81 -17.73 94.48
C PRO A 789 4.76 -18.65 95.11
N VAL A 790 4.00 -18.12 96.10
CA VAL A 790 2.93 -18.86 96.78
C VAL A 790 1.73 -19.06 95.85
N LEU A 791 1.40 -18.05 95.03
CA LEU A 791 0.33 -18.17 94.04
C LEU A 791 0.69 -19.18 92.92
N ARG A 792 1.97 -19.24 92.51
CA ARG A 792 2.47 -20.23 91.53
C ARG A 792 2.44 -21.66 92.08
N SER A 793 2.79 -21.89 93.35
CA SER A 793 2.85 -23.26 93.90
C SER A 793 1.49 -23.97 93.90
N LEU A 794 0.38 -23.24 94.11
CA LEU A 794 -1.00 -23.73 93.99
C LEU A 794 -1.26 -24.48 92.68
N VAL A 795 -0.57 -24.09 91.59
CA VAL A 795 -0.85 -24.61 90.25
C VAL A 795 0.28 -25.43 89.65
N LEU A 796 1.54 -25.15 89.99
CA LEU A 796 2.69 -25.93 89.53
C LEU A 796 2.87 -27.25 90.31
N GLY A 797 2.57 -27.25 91.61
CA GLY A 797 2.59 -28.45 92.48
C GLY A 797 3.96 -28.80 93.05
N ASP A 798 3.98 -29.35 94.26
CA ASP A 798 5.22 -29.71 94.96
C ASP A 798 5.95 -30.88 94.32
N SER A 799 7.15 -30.61 93.82
CA SER A 799 8.10 -31.61 93.34
C SER A 799 8.95 -32.16 94.49
N GLN A 800 8.32 -32.76 95.51
CA GLN A 800 9.05 -33.46 96.57
C GLN A 800 9.44 -34.89 96.14
N PRO A 801 10.73 -35.26 96.17
CA PRO A 801 11.14 -36.65 96.03
C PRO A 801 10.92 -37.41 97.34
N GLN A 802 10.25 -38.56 97.27
CA GLN A 802 10.19 -39.49 98.40
C GLN A 802 11.56 -40.15 98.61
N GLN A 803 12.00 -40.27 99.87
CA GLN A 803 13.20 -41.02 100.25
C GLN A 803 12.85 -42.45 100.67
N SER A 804 12.92 -43.41 99.74
CA SER A 804 13.50 -44.77 99.91
C SER A 804 13.38 -45.59 98.62
#